data_AF-X6NQR3-F1
#
_entry.id   AF-X6NQR3-F1
#
_cell.length_a   1.000
_cell.length_b   1.000
_cell.length_c   1.000
_cell.angle_alpha   90.00
_cell.angle_beta   90.00
_cell.angle_gamma   90.00
#
_symmetry.space_group_name_H-M   'P 1'
#
loop_
_entity.id
_entity.type
_entity.pdbx_description
1 polymer ?
#
loop_
_entity_poly.entity_id
_entity_poly.type
_entity_poly.pdbx_seq_one_letter_code
_entity_poly.pdbx_strand_id
1 'polypeptide(L)'
;MYDYVTKELPHLIASEKYTYTDEETKESKQAQLPLDTKNVGGVIKLCGHSVGGHGALIVFLRNPKTYKSISVFSPVCNPINSRWGQKAFKGFLGDNVEKWKEYDATELALHYSGRKDFEILIDQGAADSFLADGQDKHDQLRVKAFVLACQQSVIQSSYSWQEGYGHGYDFVATFIADHIGHHGKALGCKRKHVGDFVVQIERLLQFTKGEIYLHSICSTKLQFCFVFENKAIASEGTQGKVIKCKAAVAWEPWDEKTKEPLRVCHTDWYTLSGKDPEGVFPSILGHEGCSIVESVGKNVRSVKPGDVVVPLYIPECSECKFCKSGKTNLCQAIRVTQGKGLMPDNSVRYKCKGKDIFHFMVLIPKFAHKNMANFDFVQGTSTFSQYSVLPEISVAKVNPSIIDKKLEKEVCLLGCGVTTGIGAARNTMKVTPGSTVAIFGLGGVGLSVIQGCKINGAKRIIGVDNNPIKFDIAKKMGATDVVNPNDYPDKLIQNVIVDMTDGGVDFSFECIGLTETMRASLECCHKGWGEACIIGVAASGQEIRTKPFMLVTGRVWRGSAFGGTKGRTGVPPLVEEFIDGKIDIESMVTDVVPLSKINHAFDLMKQKDKLRYIYIIHKNINCQHLVLVCVATAFERLSICGNSELSFRCF
;
A
#
# COMPACT_ATOMS: atom_id res chain seq x y z
N MET A 1 15.18 -19.12 11.12
CA MET A 1 16.15 -19.10 9.99
C MET A 1 17.28 -20.08 10.22
N TYR A 2 18.04 -19.99 11.32
CA TYR A 2 19.06 -20.99 11.68
C TYR A 2 18.50 -22.43 11.67
N ASP A 3 17.40 -22.68 12.37
CA ASP A 3 16.73 -24.00 12.38
C ASP A 3 16.20 -24.42 11.00
N TYR A 4 15.71 -23.47 10.19
CA TYR A 4 15.22 -23.75 8.85
C TYR A 4 16.33 -24.35 7.96
N VAL A 5 17.50 -23.69 7.90
CA VAL A 5 18.62 -24.14 7.05
C VAL A 5 19.34 -25.39 7.61
N THR A 6 19.35 -25.56 8.94
CA THR A 6 20.13 -26.62 9.62
C THR A 6 19.33 -27.87 9.99
N LYS A 7 18.01 -27.77 10.17
CA LYS A 7 17.14 -28.89 10.60
C LYS A 7 16.04 -29.18 9.59
N GLU A 8 15.27 -28.19 9.17
CA GLU A 8 14.05 -28.40 8.37
C GLU A 8 14.37 -28.68 6.89
N LEU A 9 15.27 -27.88 6.30
CA LEU A 9 15.65 -27.98 4.88
C LEU A 9 16.23 -29.36 4.49
N PRO A 10 17.12 -30.02 5.28
CA PRO A 10 17.55 -31.39 5.00
C PRO A 10 16.40 -32.41 5.01
N HIS A 11 15.41 -32.24 5.89
CA HIS A 11 14.25 -33.14 5.93
C HIS A 11 13.33 -32.94 4.72
N LEU A 12 13.04 -31.70 4.33
CA LEU A 12 12.23 -31.37 3.15
C LEU A 12 12.81 -32.01 1.87
N ILE A 13 14.13 -31.90 1.65
CA ILE A 13 14.80 -32.50 0.48
C ILE A 13 14.73 -34.04 0.50
N ALA A 14 14.72 -34.65 1.69
CA ALA A 14 14.70 -36.10 1.86
C ALA A 14 13.29 -36.72 1.85
N SER A 15 12.23 -35.94 2.13
CA SER A 15 10.86 -36.46 2.29
C SER A 15 10.02 -36.47 1.01
N GLU A 16 10.26 -35.55 0.07
CA GLU A 16 9.37 -35.38 -1.08
C GLU A 16 9.74 -36.30 -2.26
N LYS A 17 8.77 -37.11 -2.71
CA LYS A 17 8.81 -37.79 -4.01
C LYS A 17 8.27 -36.84 -5.08
N TYR A 18 9.11 -36.43 -6.01
CA TYR A 18 8.71 -35.52 -7.07
C TYR A 18 8.20 -36.28 -8.30
N THR A 19 7.18 -35.73 -8.95
CA THR A 19 6.72 -36.18 -10.27
C THR A 19 7.02 -35.06 -11.25
N TYR A 20 7.77 -35.36 -12.30
CA TYR A 20 8.10 -34.40 -13.37
C TYR A 20 7.68 -34.99 -14.72
N THR A 21 7.27 -34.13 -15.65
CA THR A 21 6.99 -34.56 -17.01
C THR A 21 8.28 -34.50 -17.81
N ASP A 22 8.62 -35.59 -18.49
CA ASP A 22 9.74 -35.61 -19.43
C ASP A 22 9.34 -34.84 -20.70
N GLU A 23 10.04 -33.77 -21.06
CA GLU A 23 9.60 -32.90 -22.18
C GLU A 23 9.74 -33.56 -23.56
N GLU A 24 10.62 -34.56 -23.71
CA GLU A 24 10.77 -35.31 -24.97
C GLU A 24 9.68 -36.39 -25.14
N THR A 25 9.32 -37.13 -24.08
CA THR A 25 8.31 -38.21 -24.17
C THR A 25 6.90 -37.81 -23.71
N LYS A 26 6.76 -36.65 -23.03
CA LYS A 26 5.53 -36.13 -22.39
C LYS A 26 4.93 -37.05 -21.31
N GLU A 27 5.70 -38.00 -20.80
CA GLU A 27 5.27 -38.88 -19.71
C GLU A 27 5.62 -38.30 -18.33
N SER A 28 4.69 -38.40 -17.39
CA SER A 28 4.91 -38.05 -15.98
C SER A 28 5.70 -39.14 -15.26
N LYS A 29 6.99 -38.90 -15.02
CA LYS A 29 7.91 -39.82 -14.33
C LYS A 29 8.05 -39.42 -12.86
N GLN A 30 7.96 -40.39 -11.95
CA GLN A 30 8.32 -40.18 -10.55
C GLN A 30 9.83 -40.34 -10.36
N ALA A 31 10.46 -39.39 -9.69
CA ALA A 31 11.83 -39.49 -9.21
C ALA A 31 11.91 -39.11 -7.73
N GLN A 32 12.63 -39.93 -6.97
CA GLN A 32 13.26 -39.46 -5.73
C GLN A 32 14.54 -38.73 -6.12
N LEU A 33 14.78 -37.55 -5.52
CA LEU A 33 16.13 -36.98 -5.49
C LEU A 33 17.05 -37.96 -4.75
N PRO A 34 18.08 -38.54 -5.39
CA PRO A 34 18.92 -39.54 -4.75
C PRO A 34 19.99 -38.84 -3.88
N LEU A 35 19.56 -38.21 -2.79
CA LEU A 35 20.41 -38.09 -1.62
C LEU A 35 20.59 -39.50 -1.05
N ASP A 36 21.82 -40.01 -1.03
CA ASP A 36 22.12 -41.25 -0.32
C ASP A 36 22.05 -40.99 1.19
N THR A 37 20.86 -41.18 1.76
CA THR A 37 20.56 -40.92 3.16
C THR A 37 21.39 -41.78 4.13
N LYS A 38 22.00 -42.87 3.64
CA LYS A 38 22.95 -43.68 4.42
C LYS A 38 24.23 -42.92 4.80
N ASN A 39 24.55 -41.83 4.10
CA ASN A 39 25.73 -40.99 4.32
C ASN A 39 25.41 -39.60 4.94
N VAL A 40 24.18 -39.37 5.44
CA VAL A 40 23.75 -38.06 6.00
C VAL A 40 24.07 -37.92 7.51
N GLY A 41 24.72 -38.90 8.12
CA GLY A 41 25.15 -38.86 9.51
C GLY A 41 26.09 -37.67 9.83
N GLY A 42 25.63 -36.76 10.70
CA GLY A 42 26.48 -35.78 11.37
C GLY A 42 26.85 -34.50 10.60
N VAL A 43 26.28 -34.24 9.41
CA VAL A 43 26.63 -33.05 8.63
C VAL A 43 25.80 -31.83 9.04
N ILE A 44 26.40 -30.95 9.85
CA ILE A 44 25.81 -29.65 10.18
C ILE A 44 26.28 -28.59 9.17
N LYS A 45 25.42 -27.63 8.84
CA LYS A 45 25.69 -26.45 8.00
C LYS A 45 25.64 -25.19 8.88
N LEU A 46 26.23 -24.08 8.42
CA LEU A 46 26.04 -22.78 9.06
C LEU A 46 25.60 -21.72 8.05
N CYS A 47 24.49 -21.06 8.33
CA CYS A 47 24.04 -19.86 7.63
C CYS A 47 23.73 -18.79 8.69
N GLY A 48 24.22 -17.57 8.48
CA GLY A 48 24.09 -16.48 9.45
C GLY A 48 23.89 -15.11 8.80
N HIS A 49 23.34 -14.17 9.55
CA HIS A 49 23.02 -12.82 9.08
C HIS A 49 23.40 -11.77 10.13
N SER A 50 24.08 -10.69 9.74
CA SER A 50 24.53 -9.60 10.63
C SER A 50 25.31 -10.14 11.85
N VAL A 51 24.87 -9.86 13.07
CA VAL A 51 25.43 -10.41 14.32
C VAL A 51 25.30 -11.93 14.42
N GLY A 52 24.27 -12.53 13.79
CA GLY A 52 24.18 -13.98 13.61
C GLY A 52 25.18 -14.52 12.58
N GLY A 53 25.61 -13.69 11.62
CA GLY A 53 26.68 -13.99 10.67
C GLY A 53 28.03 -14.05 11.37
N HIS A 54 28.29 -13.10 12.27
CA HIS A 54 29.43 -13.12 13.18
C HIS A 54 29.52 -14.43 13.98
N GLY A 55 28.41 -14.82 14.62
CA GLY A 55 28.29 -16.07 15.36
C GLY A 55 28.55 -17.31 14.49
N ALA A 56 27.99 -17.35 13.28
CA ALA A 56 28.23 -18.44 12.33
C ALA A 56 29.73 -18.56 11.97
N LEU A 57 30.40 -17.44 11.67
CA LEU A 57 31.84 -17.43 11.35
C LEU A 57 32.69 -17.96 12.52
N ILE A 58 32.46 -17.49 13.75
CA ILE A 58 33.16 -17.97 14.95
C ILE A 58 32.97 -19.48 15.13
N VAL A 59 31.71 -19.94 15.09
CA VAL A 59 31.37 -21.35 15.35
C VAL A 59 31.98 -22.25 14.28
N PHE A 60 32.02 -21.82 13.02
CA PHE A 60 32.67 -22.55 11.92
C PHE A 60 34.19 -22.58 12.08
N LEU A 61 34.84 -21.42 12.22
CA LEU A 61 36.30 -21.29 12.28
C LEU A 61 36.90 -22.01 13.50
N ARG A 62 36.19 -22.03 14.64
CA ARG A 62 36.58 -22.81 15.83
C ARG A 62 36.33 -24.33 15.69
N ASN A 63 35.41 -24.76 14.82
CA ASN A 63 34.99 -26.18 14.71
C ASN A 63 35.00 -26.71 13.25
N PRO A 64 36.09 -26.55 12.48
CA PRO A 64 36.07 -26.77 11.03
C PRO A 64 35.87 -28.24 10.61
N LYS A 65 36.06 -29.20 11.53
CA LYS A 65 35.79 -30.62 11.29
C LYS A 65 34.29 -30.98 11.38
N THR A 66 33.48 -30.15 12.05
CA THR A 66 32.06 -30.41 12.35
C THR A 66 31.12 -29.95 11.23
N TYR A 67 31.51 -28.90 10.51
CA TYR A 67 30.66 -28.25 9.51
C TYR A 67 31.22 -28.46 8.09
N LYS A 68 30.35 -28.76 7.11
CA LYS A 68 30.77 -28.95 5.69
C LYS A 68 30.69 -27.69 4.82
N SER A 69 29.98 -26.65 5.24
CA SER A 69 29.88 -25.38 4.50
C SER A 69 29.34 -24.24 5.38
N ILE A 70 29.72 -23.02 5.04
CA ILE A 70 29.25 -21.79 5.70
C ILE A 70 28.93 -20.69 4.68
N SER A 71 27.81 -20.01 4.88
CA SER A 71 27.43 -18.82 4.14
C SER A 71 26.91 -17.72 5.08
N VAL A 72 27.17 -16.44 4.78
CA VAL A 72 26.80 -15.33 5.66
C VAL A 72 26.36 -14.06 4.92
N PHE A 73 25.36 -13.39 5.49
CA PHE A 73 24.72 -12.17 4.96
C PHE A 73 25.07 -10.93 5.78
N SER A 74 25.69 -9.94 5.15
CA SER A 74 26.21 -8.69 5.72
C SER A 74 26.75 -8.85 7.16
N PRO A 75 27.70 -9.78 7.39
CA PRO A 75 28.14 -10.15 8.73
C PRO A 75 28.90 -9.02 9.44
N VAL A 76 28.80 -8.97 10.77
CA VAL A 76 29.81 -8.28 11.58
C VAL A 76 31.05 -9.19 11.65
N CYS A 77 32.21 -8.73 11.18
CA CYS A 77 33.40 -9.57 11.11
C CYS A 77 34.58 -9.12 11.98
N ASN A 78 34.75 -7.82 12.23
CA ASN A 78 35.84 -7.29 13.07
C ASN A 78 35.31 -6.37 14.18
N PRO A 79 34.50 -6.89 15.13
CA PRO A 79 34.03 -6.12 16.28
C PRO A 79 35.15 -5.56 17.19
N ILE A 80 36.33 -6.19 17.27
CA ILE A 80 37.44 -5.66 18.08
C ILE A 80 37.90 -4.27 17.62
N ASN A 81 37.80 -3.97 16.32
CA ASN A 81 38.05 -2.65 15.74
C ASN A 81 36.78 -1.88 15.32
N SER A 82 35.61 -2.18 15.90
CA SER A 82 34.35 -1.46 15.61
C SER A 82 33.71 -0.87 16.86
N ARG A 83 33.13 0.33 16.78
CA ARG A 83 32.60 1.07 17.95
C ARG A 83 31.45 0.31 18.64
N TRP A 84 30.60 -0.35 17.86
CA TRP A 84 29.55 -1.23 18.36
C TRP A 84 30.13 -2.50 18.97
N GLY A 85 31.10 -3.13 18.28
CA GLY A 85 31.74 -4.37 18.71
C GLY A 85 32.49 -4.23 20.04
N GLN A 86 33.30 -3.18 20.18
CA GLN A 86 34.00 -2.84 21.43
C GLN A 86 33.01 -2.63 22.59
N LYS A 87 31.87 -1.98 22.35
CA LYS A 87 30.81 -1.82 23.37
C LYS A 87 30.18 -3.17 23.75
N ALA A 88 29.93 -4.04 22.77
CA ALA A 88 29.34 -5.37 23.00
C ALA A 88 30.32 -6.29 23.74
N PHE A 89 31.55 -6.41 23.26
CA PHE A 89 32.60 -7.23 23.89
C PHE A 89 32.94 -6.76 25.30
N LYS A 90 33.01 -5.45 25.56
CA LYS A 90 33.16 -4.94 26.93
C LYS A 90 32.01 -5.40 27.84
N GLY A 91 30.77 -5.41 27.34
CA GLY A 91 29.59 -5.86 28.08
C GLY A 91 29.51 -7.37 28.32
N PHE A 92 30.04 -8.21 27.42
CA PHE A 92 29.92 -9.68 27.51
C PHE A 92 31.19 -10.40 27.98
N LEU A 93 32.39 -9.85 27.71
CA LEU A 93 33.68 -10.50 27.95
C LEU A 93 34.55 -9.76 28.99
N GLY A 94 34.17 -8.53 29.36
CA GLY A 94 34.93 -7.62 30.23
C GLY A 94 36.01 -6.84 29.48
N ASP A 95 36.80 -6.05 30.19
CA ASP A 95 37.77 -5.09 29.62
C ASP A 95 39.03 -5.71 28.98
N ASN A 96 39.21 -7.03 29.04
CA ASN A 96 40.37 -7.71 28.49
C ASN A 96 40.27 -7.89 26.96
N VAL A 97 40.86 -6.96 26.21
CA VAL A 97 40.91 -6.94 24.74
C VAL A 97 41.61 -8.18 24.14
N GLU A 98 42.58 -8.80 24.83
CA GLU A 98 43.24 -10.01 24.31
C GLU A 98 42.27 -11.19 24.26
N LYS A 99 41.41 -11.31 25.28
CA LYS A 99 40.32 -12.30 25.31
C LYS A 99 39.27 -12.05 24.23
N TRP A 100 39.13 -10.81 23.73
CA TRP A 100 38.18 -10.50 22.65
C TRP A 100 38.60 -11.14 21.33
N LYS A 101 39.91 -11.29 21.06
CA LYS A 101 40.42 -11.89 19.81
C LYS A 101 39.90 -13.31 19.58
N GLU A 102 39.78 -14.10 20.65
CA GLU A 102 39.22 -15.46 20.55
C GLU A 102 37.80 -15.48 19.95
N TYR A 103 37.05 -14.37 20.10
CA TYR A 103 35.66 -14.22 19.67
C TYR A 103 35.51 -13.25 18.48
N ASP A 104 36.60 -12.71 17.94
CA ASP A 104 36.57 -11.90 16.73
C ASP A 104 36.73 -12.81 15.49
N ALA A 105 35.85 -12.68 14.51
CA ALA A 105 35.87 -13.56 13.34
C ALA A 105 37.10 -13.30 12.45
N THR A 106 37.61 -12.07 12.42
CA THR A 106 38.80 -11.72 11.63
C THR A 106 40.06 -12.23 12.30
N GLU A 107 40.20 -12.07 13.62
CA GLU A 107 41.35 -12.62 14.37
C GLU A 107 41.37 -14.16 14.28
N LEU A 108 40.21 -14.81 14.39
CA LEU A 108 40.07 -16.25 14.14
C LEU A 108 40.44 -16.66 12.71
N ALA A 109 40.14 -15.83 11.71
CA ALA A 109 40.54 -16.06 10.33
C ALA A 109 42.05 -15.88 10.12
N LEU A 110 42.67 -14.84 10.69
CA LEU A 110 44.13 -14.57 10.65
C LEU A 110 44.96 -15.70 11.26
N HIS A 111 44.44 -16.38 12.27
CA HIS A 111 45.13 -17.49 12.95
C HIS A 111 44.59 -18.88 12.56
N TYR A 112 43.82 -18.97 11.47
CA TYR A 112 43.16 -20.20 11.05
C TYR A 112 44.13 -21.22 10.43
N SER A 113 44.35 -22.34 11.13
CA SER A 113 45.22 -23.45 10.73
C SER A 113 44.49 -24.76 10.38
N GLY A 114 43.15 -24.72 10.27
CA GLY A 114 42.33 -25.89 10.00
C GLY A 114 42.32 -26.35 8.53
N ARG A 115 41.34 -27.20 8.20
CA ARG A 115 41.09 -27.70 6.83
C ARG A 115 40.87 -26.54 5.85
N LYS A 116 41.16 -26.73 4.55
CA LYS A 116 41.00 -25.68 3.51
C LYS A 116 40.12 -26.10 2.32
N ASP A 117 39.47 -27.25 2.44
CA ASP A 117 38.50 -27.82 1.51
C ASP A 117 37.06 -27.35 1.79
N PHE A 118 36.91 -26.04 2.01
CA PHE A 118 35.62 -25.34 2.00
C PHE A 118 35.81 -23.94 1.43
N GLU A 119 34.71 -23.37 0.96
CA GLU A 119 34.55 -21.96 0.62
C GLU A 119 33.67 -21.30 1.69
N ILE A 120 33.94 -20.03 2.05
CA ILE A 120 33.01 -19.17 2.79
C ILE A 120 32.30 -18.27 1.78
N LEU A 121 30.98 -18.37 1.66
CA LEU A 121 30.19 -17.42 0.87
C LEU A 121 29.78 -16.22 1.72
N ILE A 122 30.02 -15.01 1.22
CA ILE A 122 29.69 -13.74 1.90
C ILE A 122 28.96 -12.82 0.91
N ASP A 123 27.69 -12.52 1.16
CA ASP A 123 27.07 -11.36 0.51
C ASP A 123 27.07 -10.18 1.46
N GLN A 124 27.34 -8.98 0.95
CA GLN A 124 27.24 -7.71 1.69
C GLN A 124 26.40 -6.73 0.86
N GLY A 125 25.38 -6.15 1.47
CA GLY A 125 24.65 -5.03 0.87
C GLY A 125 25.56 -3.80 0.81
N ALA A 126 25.69 -3.15 -0.35
CA ALA A 126 26.58 -2.00 -0.51
C ALA A 126 26.00 -0.70 0.07
N ALA A 127 24.68 -0.57 0.12
CA ALA A 127 23.94 0.56 0.69
C ALA A 127 23.58 0.35 2.18
N ASP A 128 24.43 -0.39 2.91
CA ASP A 128 24.22 -0.71 4.31
C ASP A 128 24.63 0.46 5.23
N SER A 129 23.70 0.92 6.07
CA SER A 129 23.91 2.04 7.01
C SER A 129 24.90 1.75 8.15
N PHE A 130 25.44 0.54 8.23
CA PHE A 130 26.56 0.18 9.12
C PHE A 130 27.92 0.09 8.43
N LEU A 131 27.99 0.30 7.11
CA LEU A 131 29.23 0.64 6.40
C LEU A 131 29.51 2.14 6.52
N ALA A 132 30.67 2.59 6.02
CA ALA A 132 31.06 4.00 6.04
C ALA A 132 31.20 4.59 4.63
N ASP A 133 30.83 5.86 4.48
CA ASP A 133 31.08 6.70 3.31
C ASP A 133 32.58 7.03 3.15
N GLY A 134 33.37 6.03 2.78
CA GLY A 134 34.80 6.19 2.43
C GLY A 134 35.77 6.42 3.59
N GLN A 135 35.34 6.37 4.85
CA GLN A 135 36.23 6.47 6.02
C GLN A 135 36.00 5.35 7.05
N ASP A 136 36.97 4.43 7.17
CA ASP A 136 36.99 3.25 8.05
C ASP A 136 36.59 3.46 9.52
N LYS A 137 36.58 4.70 10.03
CA LYS A 137 36.23 5.03 11.42
C LYS A 137 34.75 4.81 11.76
N HIS A 138 33.87 4.66 10.76
CA HIS A 138 32.44 4.47 10.96
C HIS A 138 31.92 3.07 10.59
N ASP A 139 32.72 2.23 9.93
CA ASP A 139 32.32 0.86 9.54
C ASP A 139 32.19 -0.03 10.78
N GLN A 140 30.96 -0.50 11.05
CA GLN A 140 30.67 -1.42 12.16
C GLN A 140 30.80 -2.89 11.77
N LEU A 141 30.71 -3.20 10.48
CA LEU A 141 30.69 -4.56 9.94
C LEU A 141 32.11 -5.05 9.64
N ARG A 142 32.92 -4.21 8.99
CA ARG A 142 34.35 -4.42 8.67
C ARG A 142 34.62 -5.67 7.83
N VAL A 143 33.68 -6.07 6.98
CA VAL A 143 33.78 -7.27 6.10
C VAL A 143 35.04 -7.25 5.23
N LYS A 144 35.49 -6.07 4.78
CA LYS A 144 36.74 -5.92 4.01
C LYS A 144 37.97 -6.43 4.78
N ALA A 145 38.05 -6.20 6.10
CA ALA A 145 39.14 -6.68 6.94
C ALA A 145 39.14 -8.21 7.05
N PHE A 146 37.96 -8.83 7.10
CA PHE A 146 37.79 -10.28 7.13
C PHE A 146 38.17 -10.94 5.81
N VAL A 147 37.76 -10.36 4.68
CA VAL A 147 38.17 -10.86 3.35
C VAL A 147 39.70 -10.81 3.19
N LEU A 148 40.35 -9.75 3.67
CA LEU A 148 41.83 -9.66 3.71
C LEU A 148 42.45 -10.72 4.63
N ALA A 149 41.86 -11.00 5.79
CA ALA A 149 42.32 -12.07 6.68
C ALA A 149 42.18 -13.47 6.05
N CYS A 150 41.05 -13.75 5.39
CA CYS A 150 40.87 -14.99 4.63
C CYS A 150 41.93 -15.15 3.53
N GLN A 151 42.26 -14.08 2.82
CA GLN A 151 43.33 -14.10 1.81
C GLN A 151 44.70 -14.41 2.42
N GLN A 152 45.07 -13.77 3.55
CA GLN A 152 46.35 -14.00 4.24
C GLN A 152 46.48 -15.45 4.74
N SER A 153 45.41 -16.02 5.31
CA SER A 153 45.38 -17.40 5.78
C SER A 153 45.12 -18.43 4.68
N VAL A 154 44.94 -18.00 3.42
CA VAL A 154 44.58 -18.85 2.27
C VAL A 154 43.31 -19.68 2.55
N ILE A 155 42.30 -19.04 3.14
CA ILE A 155 40.93 -19.54 3.25
C ILE A 155 40.20 -19.17 1.95
N GLN A 156 39.52 -20.12 1.30
CA GLN A 156 38.70 -19.79 0.13
C GLN A 156 37.45 -19.03 0.57
N SER A 157 37.18 -17.88 -0.05
CA SER A 157 35.98 -17.10 0.21
C SER A 157 35.50 -16.39 -1.06
N SER A 158 34.24 -16.57 -1.42
CA SER A 158 33.56 -15.74 -2.41
C SER A 158 32.81 -14.62 -1.70
N TYR A 159 32.99 -13.39 -2.18
CA TYR A 159 32.35 -12.21 -1.62
C TYR A 159 31.70 -11.35 -2.71
N SER A 160 30.44 -10.96 -2.50
CA SER A 160 29.69 -10.12 -3.43
C SER A 160 29.20 -8.84 -2.76
N TRP A 161 29.29 -7.72 -3.49
CA TRP A 161 28.73 -6.43 -3.10
C TRP A 161 27.43 -6.22 -3.85
N GLN A 162 26.32 -6.22 -3.12
CA GLN A 162 24.98 -6.13 -3.70
C GLN A 162 24.52 -4.66 -3.68
N GLU A 163 24.62 -4.01 -4.83
CA GLU A 163 24.31 -2.59 -4.99
C GLU A 163 22.84 -2.26 -4.70
N GLY A 164 22.60 -1.14 -4.02
CA GLY A 164 21.27 -0.71 -3.58
C GLY A 164 20.67 -1.47 -2.39
N TYR A 165 21.28 -2.58 -1.93
CA TYR A 165 20.84 -3.34 -0.76
C TYR A 165 21.61 -2.95 0.51
N GLY A 166 20.96 -3.04 1.68
CA GLY A 166 21.62 -3.11 3.00
C GLY A 166 21.48 -4.51 3.62
N HIS A 167 21.79 -4.71 4.90
CA HIS A 167 21.57 -5.98 5.62
C HIS A 167 20.09 -6.37 5.88
N GLY A 168 19.14 -6.00 5.02
CA GLY A 168 17.71 -6.28 5.22
C GLY A 168 17.30 -7.74 5.01
N TYR A 169 16.08 -8.11 5.41
CA TYR A 169 15.50 -9.43 5.10
C TYR A 169 14.92 -9.52 3.68
N ASP A 170 14.77 -8.39 3.00
CA ASP A 170 14.73 -8.24 1.56
C ASP A 170 16.02 -8.79 0.94
N PHE A 171 17.16 -8.13 1.14
CA PHE A 171 18.51 -8.58 0.75
C PHE A 171 18.77 -10.07 1.02
N VAL A 172 18.59 -10.54 2.27
CA VAL A 172 18.79 -11.97 2.61
C VAL A 172 17.96 -12.88 1.71
N ALA A 173 16.71 -12.54 1.44
CA ALA A 173 15.80 -13.38 0.66
C ALA A 173 15.98 -13.26 -0.87
N THR A 174 16.57 -12.18 -1.38
CA THR A 174 16.97 -12.07 -2.79
C THR A 174 18.09 -13.08 -3.10
N PHE A 175 19.07 -13.21 -2.21
CA PHE A 175 20.32 -13.97 -2.46
C PHE A 175 20.38 -15.32 -1.70
N ILE A 176 19.35 -15.72 -0.96
CA ILE A 176 19.29 -17.03 -0.26
C ILE A 176 19.36 -18.22 -1.24
N ALA A 177 18.96 -18.04 -2.50
CA ALA A 177 19.07 -19.06 -3.54
C ALA A 177 20.54 -19.45 -3.79
N ASP A 178 21.44 -18.47 -3.90
CA ASP A 178 22.88 -18.70 -4.07
C ASP A 178 23.51 -19.37 -2.84
N HIS A 179 23.06 -19.01 -1.64
CA HIS A 179 23.53 -19.61 -0.38
C HIS A 179 23.09 -21.07 -0.26
N ILE A 180 21.86 -21.38 -0.62
CA ILE A 180 21.34 -22.75 -0.71
C ILE A 180 22.09 -23.53 -1.80
N GLY A 181 22.37 -22.91 -2.95
CA GLY A 181 23.16 -23.50 -4.03
C GLY A 181 24.60 -23.82 -3.62
N HIS A 182 25.28 -22.92 -2.91
CA HIS A 182 26.59 -23.13 -2.30
C HIS A 182 26.57 -24.31 -1.30
N HIS A 183 25.62 -24.34 -0.37
CA HIS A 183 25.43 -25.47 0.54
C HIS A 183 25.11 -26.79 -0.19
N GLY A 184 24.43 -26.74 -1.35
CA GLY A 184 24.14 -27.91 -2.20
C GLY A 184 25.38 -28.47 -2.89
N LYS A 185 26.27 -27.60 -3.41
CA LYS A 185 27.58 -27.99 -3.98
C LYS A 185 28.42 -28.74 -2.94
N ALA A 186 28.52 -28.22 -1.72
CA ALA A 186 29.28 -28.81 -0.62
C ALA A 186 28.74 -30.18 -0.12
N LEU A 187 27.53 -30.57 -0.52
CA LEU A 187 26.97 -31.90 -0.28
C LEU A 187 27.15 -32.88 -1.45
N GLY A 188 27.75 -32.46 -2.57
CA GLY A 188 27.91 -33.30 -3.77
C GLY A 188 26.64 -33.50 -4.59
N CYS A 189 25.64 -32.63 -4.44
CA CYS A 189 24.40 -32.71 -5.22
C CYS A 189 24.68 -32.53 -6.72
N LYS A 190 24.21 -33.45 -7.57
CA LYS A 190 24.47 -33.44 -9.02
C LYS A 190 23.88 -32.19 -9.68
N ARG A 191 24.65 -31.57 -10.58
CA ARG A 191 24.40 -30.22 -11.15
C ARG A 191 22.99 -30.01 -11.72
N LYS A 192 22.39 -31.02 -12.38
CA LYS A 192 21.02 -30.96 -12.91
C LYS A 192 20.01 -30.77 -11.77
N HIS A 193 20.06 -31.63 -10.75
CA HIS A 193 19.20 -31.56 -9.56
C HIS A 193 19.42 -30.31 -8.71
N VAL A 194 20.63 -29.72 -8.69
CA VAL A 194 20.82 -28.41 -8.04
C VAL A 194 20.10 -27.31 -8.81
N GLY A 195 20.09 -27.35 -10.15
CA GLY A 195 19.28 -26.45 -10.96
C GLY A 195 17.78 -26.65 -10.71
N ASP A 196 17.29 -27.89 -10.80
CA ASP A 196 15.88 -28.23 -10.57
C ASP A 196 15.42 -27.80 -9.16
N PHE A 197 16.25 -28.05 -8.13
CA PHE A 197 15.97 -27.71 -6.75
C PHE A 197 16.10 -26.21 -6.45
N VAL A 198 17.06 -25.50 -7.05
CA VAL A 198 17.12 -24.04 -6.98
C VAL A 198 15.89 -23.45 -7.67
N VAL A 199 15.44 -23.95 -8.82
CA VAL A 199 14.19 -23.50 -9.46
C VAL A 199 12.94 -23.85 -8.64
N GLN A 200 12.91 -24.97 -7.90
CA GLN A 200 11.80 -25.27 -6.99
C GLN A 200 11.82 -24.42 -5.71
N ILE A 201 13.00 -24.13 -5.14
CA ILE A 201 13.12 -23.21 -4.01
C ILE A 201 12.91 -21.77 -4.44
N GLU A 202 13.37 -21.36 -5.62
CA GLU A 202 12.99 -20.10 -6.24
C GLU A 202 11.48 -20.06 -6.51
N ARG A 203 10.79 -21.17 -6.80
CA ARG A 203 9.31 -21.17 -6.87
C ARG A 203 8.66 -21.03 -5.50
N LEU A 204 9.13 -21.77 -4.48
CA LEU A 204 8.66 -21.62 -3.08
C LEU A 204 8.99 -20.25 -2.48
N LEU A 205 10.08 -19.63 -2.94
CA LEU A 205 10.49 -18.27 -2.58
C LEU A 205 9.85 -17.21 -3.49
N GLN A 206 9.46 -17.50 -4.73
CA GLN A 206 8.59 -16.64 -5.57
C GLN A 206 7.18 -16.58 -4.99
N PHE A 207 6.72 -17.65 -4.34
CA PHE A 207 5.58 -17.63 -3.42
C PHE A 207 5.76 -16.67 -2.21
N THR A 208 6.97 -16.11 -1.98
CA THR A 208 7.24 -15.08 -0.95
C THR A 208 8.00 -13.82 -1.43
N LYS A 209 8.51 -13.76 -2.68
CA LYS A 209 9.28 -12.68 -3.34
C LYS A 209 9.56 -12.95 -4.84
N GLY A 210 8.95 -12.15 -5.73
CA GLY A 210 9.64 -11.65 -6.94
C GLY A 210 10.29 -10.28 -6.63
N GLU A 211 11.18 -9.71 -7.44
CA GLU A 211 11.62 -10.02 -8.82
C GLU A 211 13.13 -9.70 -9.02
N ILE A 212 13.70 -10.03 -10.18
CA ILE A 212 15.11 -9.82 -10.60
C ILE A 212 15.13 -9.56 -12.12
N TYR A 213 15.85 -8.60 -12.75
CA TYR A 213 16.69 -7.46 -12.32
C TYR A 213 16.38 -6.26 -13.28
N LEU A 214 17.21 -5.38 -13.90
CA LEU A 214 18.66 -5.15 -14.03
C LEU A 214 18.93 -3.61 -14.16
N HIS A 215 19.70 -3.08 -15.14
CA HIS A 215 20.28 -1.72 -15.07
C HIS A 215 20.20 -0.78 -16.30
N SER A 216 20.12 0.53 -15.99
CA SER A 216 20.81 1.70 -16.59
C SER A 216 20.55 2.19 -18.03
N ILE A 217 20.17 3.48 -18.17
CA ILE A 217 21.01 4.54 -18.79
C ILE A 217 20.46 5.94 -18.42
N CYS A 218 21.26 6.99 -18.62
CA CYS A 218 21.14 8.34 -18.04
C CYS A 218 20.14 9.31 -18.74
N SER A 219 19.93 10.46 -18.09
CA SER A 219 19.35 11.74 -18.55
C SER A 219 17.88 12.06 -18.20
N THR A 220 17.60 13.35 -18.01
CA THR A 220 16.43 13.92 -17.32
C THR A 220 15.28 14.31 -18.24
N LYS A 221 14.05 13.97 -17.84
CA LYS A 221 12.79 14.75 -18.02
C LYS A 221 11.60 14.03 -17.38
N LEU A 222 11.01 14.62 -16.32
CA LEU A 222 9.69 14.22 -15.84
C LEU A 222 8.60 14.76 -16.77
N GLN A 223 7.71 13.90 -17.27
CA GLN A 223 6.42 14.31 -17.85
C GLN A 223 5.41 13.16 -17.93
N PHE A 224 4.14 13.45 -17.62
CA PHE A 224 3.03 12.52 -17.83
C PHE A 224 2.81 12.30 -19.33
N CYS A 225 3.01 11.06 -19.79
CA CYS A 225 2.97 10.72 -21.20
C CYS A 225 1.55 10.37 -21.66
N PHE A 226 0.85 11.33 -22.27
CA PHE A 226 -0.44 11.08 -22.94
C PHE A 226 -0.22 10.34 -24.27
N VAL A 227 -0.92 9.22 -24.47
CA VAL A 227 -0.93 8.51 -25.76
C VAL A 227 -2.05 9.09 -26.64
N PHE A 228 -1.65 9.71 -27.75
CA PHE A 228 -2.54 10.14 -28.81
C PHE A 228 -2.27 9.31 -30.07
N GLU A 229 -3.24 8.49 -30.49
CA GLU A 229 -3.86 8.63 -31.81
C GLU A 229 -5.22 7.89 -31.85
N ASN A 230 -5.67 7.38 -33.01
CA ASN A 230 -7.00 7.71 -33.50
C ASN A 230 -7.96 6.53 -33.80
N LYS A 231 -9.25 6.88 -33.94
CA LYS A 231 -10.41 6.08 -34.43
C LYS A 231 -11.02 5.03 -33.47
N ALA A 232 -12.23 4.61 -33.84
CA ALA A 232 -13.21 3.87 -33.02
C ALA A 232 -12.78 2.41 -32.74
N ILE A 233 -13.42 1.70 -31.81
CA ILE A 233 -14.77 1.10 -31.95
C ILE A 233 -15.52 1.08 -30.61
N ALA A 234 -16.85 1.24 -30.65
CA ALA A 234 -17.76 0.80 -29.60
C ALA A 234 -18.93 0.02 -30.26
N SER A 235 -18.81 -1.31 -30.31
CA SER A 235 -19.81 -2.25 -30.80
C SER A 235 -19.58 -3.62 -30.17
N GLU A 236 -20.50 -4.56 -30.37
CA GLU A 236 -20.36 -5.96 -29.99
C GLU A 236 -19.01 -6.51 -30.50
N GLY A 237 -18.09 -6.85 -29.59
CA GLY A 237 -16.79 -7.37 -29.99
C GLY A 237 -15.59 -7.14 -29.06
N THR A 238 -15.70 -6.37 -27.97
CA THR A 238 -14.61 -6.18 -26.97
C THR A 238 -14.55 -7.27 -25.90
N GLN A 239 -15.68 -7.93 -25.60
CA GLN A 239 -15.77 -8.98 -24.58
C GLN A 239 -14.70 -10.08 -24.78
N GLY A 240 -13.96 -10.36 -23.71
CA GLY A 240 -12.92 -11.39 -23.70
C GLY A 240 -11.61 -11.01 -24.43
N LYS A 241 -11.44 -9.76 -24.87
CA LYS A 241 -10.25 -9.28 -25.57
C LYS A 241 -9.51 -8.19 -24.78
N VAL A 242 -8.26 -7.90 -25.17
CA VAL A 242 -7.51 -6.76 -24.64
C VAL A 242 -8.11 -5.46 -25.19
N ILE A 243 -8.53 -4.58 -24.29
CA ILE A 243 -8.99 -3.23 -24.63
C ILE A 243 -7.82 -2.25 -24.53
N LYS A 244 -7.49 -1.57 -25.63
CA LYS A 244 -6.56 -0.43 -25.64
C LYS A 244 -7.34 0.85 -25.39
N CYS A 245 -7.03 1.59 -24.34
CA CYS A 245 -7.74 2.82 -23.95
C CYS A 245 -6.80 3.87 -23.32
N LYS A 246 -7.33 5.04 -23.00
CA LYS A 246 -6.60 6.13 -22.33
C LYS A 246 -6.75 6.04 -20.81
N ALA A 247 -5.66 6.26 -20.10
CA ALA A 247 -5.63 6.40 -18.65
C ALA A 247 -4.59 7.44 -18.22
N ALA A 248 -4.79 8.06 -17.05
CA ALA A 248 -3.79 8.87 -16.38
C ALA A 248 -2.97 7.97 -15.43
N VAL A 249 -1.78 7.57 -15.87
CA VAL A 249 -0.82 6.80 -15.06
C VAL A 249 0.07 7.76 -14.28
N ALA A 250 0.05 7.64 -12.96
CA ALA A 250 1.09 8.22 -12.11
C ALA A 250 2.29 7.28 -12.11
N TRP A 251 3.44 7.71 -12.64
CA TRP A 251 4.62 6.87 -12.83
C TRP A 251 5.52 6.78 -11.59
N GLU A 252 5.47 7.81 -10.75
CA GLU A 252 6.27 8.02 -9.55
C GLU A 252 5.55 9.03 -8.63
N PRO A 253 5.91 9.14 -7.34
CA PRO A 253 5.43 10.20 -6.47
C PRO A 253 5.82 11.59 -6.98
N TRP A 254 4.97 12.59 -6.74
CA TRP A 254 5.21 13.98 -7.14
C TRP A 254 6.25 14.65 -6.22
N ASP A 255 7.43 15.03 -6.75
CA ASP A 255 8.46 15.74 -5.98
C ASP A 255 8.02 17.18 -5.62
N GLU A 256 7.92 17.44 -4.32
CA GLU A 256 7.51 18.71 -3.72
C GLU A 256 8.53 19.85 -3.94
N LYS A 257 9.75 19.55 -4.41
CA LYS A 257 10.76 20.55 -4.80
C LYS A 257 10.34 21.46 -5.96
N THR A 258 9.27 21.14 -6.69
CA THR A 258 8.72 22.01 -7.74
C THR A 258 7.22 22.29 -7.61
N LYS A 259 6.92 23.36 -6.88
CA LYS A 259 5.63 24.09 -6.79
C LYS A 259 4.54 23.47 -5.91
N GLU A 260 3.67 24.38 -5.45
CA GLU A 260 2.61 24.21 -4.44
C GLU A 260 1.58 23.09 -4.73
N PRO A 261 0.94 22.52 -3.68
CA PRO A 261 0.21 21.25 -3.74
C PRO A 261 -1.06 21.28 -4.59
N LEU A 262 -1.17 20.28 -5.47
CA LEU A 262 -2.31 19.91 -6.34
C LEU A 262 -3.46 19.29 -5.50
N ARG A 263 -4.72 19.22 -5.97
CA ARG A 263 -5.83 18.62 -5.17
C ARG A 263 -7.05 18.02 -5.94
N VAL A 264 -6.97 16.90 -6.67
CA VAL A 264 -8.18 16.05 -6.87
C VAL A 264 -8.60 15.45 -5.51
N CYS A 265 -9.79 14.81 -5.40
CA CYS A 265 -10.39 14.31 -4.14
C CYS A 265 -9.31 13.79 -3.19
N HIS A 266 -9.25 14.34 -1.97
CA HIS A 266 -7.97 14.59 -1.27
C HIS A 266 -7.07 13.35 -1.12
N THR A 267 -7.67 12.16 -1.03
CA THR A 267 -7.01 10.84 -1.07
C THR A 267 -6.14 10.64 -2.32
N ASP A 268 -6.66 10.92 -3.53
CA ASP A 268 -5.94 10.76 -4.80
C ASP A 268 -4.69 11.65 -4.86
N TRP A 269 -4.81 12.88 -4.34
CA TRP A 269 -3.66 13.78 -4.19
C TRP A 269 -2.69 13.31 -3.09
N TYR A 270 -3.21 12.91 -1.94
CA TYR A 270 -2.38 12.47 -0.81
C TYR A 270 -1.47 11.30 -1.21
N THR A 271 -2.01 10.33 -1.95
CA THR A 271 -1.20 9.27 -2.58
C THR A 271 -0.23 9.83 -3.60
N LEU A 272 -0.67 10.65 -4.57
CA LEU A 272 0.21 11.24 -5.59
C LEU A 272 1.38 12.05 -5.00
N SER A 273 1.19 12.69 -3.84
CA SER A 273 2.22 13.46 -3.13
C SER A 273 3.30 12.60 -2.45
N GLY A 274 3.17 11.27 -2.45
CA GLY A 274 4.10 10.35 -1.79
C GLY A 274 4.06 10.37 -0.25
N LYS A 275 3.15 11.14 0.35
CA LYS A 275 2.97 11.24 1.81
C LYS A 275 2.11 10.11 2.39
N ASP A 276 1.31 9.49 1.53
CA ASP A 276 0.69 8.19 1.75
C ASP A 276 1.74 7.07 1.86
N PRO A 277 1.87 6.39 3.02
CA PRO A 277 2.77 5.25 3.18
C PRO A 277 2.38 4.06 2.31
N GLU A 278 1.08 3.93 2.04
CA GLU A 278 0.50 2.77 1.37
C GLU A 278 0.66 2.89 -0.17
N GLY A 279 0.91 4.11 -0.68
CA GLY A 279 0.99 4.49 -2.10
C GLY A 279 2.08 3.78 -2.94
N VAL A 280 1.67 3.34 -4.14
CA VAL A 280 2.53 2.59 -5.09
C VAL A 280 2.45 3.16 -6.50
N PHE A 281 3.59 3.07 -7.19
CA PHE A 281 3.81 3.59 -8.52
C PHE A 281 4.63 2.57 -9.34
N PRO A 282 4.38 2.41 -10.65
CA PRO A 282 3.40 3.15 -11.44
C PRO A 282 1.96 2.65 -11.20
N SER A 283 0.99 3.56 -11.07
CA SER A 283 -0.42 3.21 -10.80
C SER A 283 -1.40 4.11 -11.56
N ILE A 284 -2.64 3.64 -11.72
CA ILE A 284 -3.77 4.47 -12.18
C ILE A 284 -4.58 4.85 -10.94
N LEU A 285 -4.58 6.14 -10.60
CA LEU A 285 -5.29 6.69 -9.45
C LEU A 285 -6.81 6.85 -9.73
N GLY A 286 -7.53 7.45 -8.79
CA GLY A 286 -8.97 7.68 -8.88
C GLY A 286 -9.75 6.62 -8.12
N HIS A 287 -10.57 7.07 -7.17
CA HIS A 287 -11.49 6.21 -6.41
C HIS A 287 -12.99 6.54 -6.64
N GLU A 288 -13.33 7.79 -6.97
CA GLU A 288 -14.70 8.23 -7.30
C GLU A 288 -15.01 8.01 -8.79
N GLY A 289 -16.23 7.56 -9.12
CA GLY A 289 -16.61 7.26 -10.50
C GLY A 289 -18.07 6.83 -10.66
N CYS A 290 -18.60 6.98 -11.89
CA CYS A 290 -19.84 6.38 -12.34
C CYS A 290 -19.56 5.66 -13.66
N SER A 291 -20.21 4.51 -13.89
CA SER A 291 -19.77 3.58 -14.93
C SER A 291 -20.91 2.76 -15.53
N ILE A 292 -20.69 2.27 -16.75
CA ILE A 292 -21.48 1.17 -17.34
C ILE A 292 -20.63 -0.09 -17.36
N VAL A 293 -21.24 -1.24 -17.07
CA VAL A 293 -20.59 -2.55 -17.20
C VAL A 293 -20.45 -2.89 -18.68
N GLU A 294 -19.22 -3.12 -19.15
CA GLU A 294 -18.92 -3.54 -20.53
C GLU A 294 -18.98 -5.06 -20.66
N SER A 295 -18.29 -5.78 -19.77
CA SER A 295 -18.28 -7.24 -19.74
C SER A 295 -18.20 -7.76 -18.31
N VAL A 296 -18.54 -9.04 -18.13
CA VAL A 296 -18.50 -9.73 -16.84
C VAL A 296 -17.78 -11.08 -16.96
N GLY A 297 -17.03 -11.44 -15.92
CA GLY A 297 -16.42 -12.77 -15.76
C GLY A 297 -17.47 -13.85 -15.54
N LYS A 298 -17.11 -15.10 -15.84
CA LYS A 298 -18.05 -16.23 -15.99
C LYS A 298 -18.98 -16.47 -14.79
N ASN A 299 -18.51 -16.18 -13.58
CA ASN A 299 -19.23 -16.48 -12.33
C ASN A 299 -19.92 -15.26 -11.70
N VAL A 300 -19.86 -14.07 -12.33
CA VAL A 300 -20.55 -12.85 -11.86
C VAL A 300 -22.05 -13.02 -12.02
N ARG A 301 -22.84 -12.59 -11.03
CA ARG A 301 -24.30 -12.82 -10.98
C ARG A 301 -25.13 -11.58 -10.65
N SER A 302 -24.54 -10.57 -10.02
CA SER A 302 -25.24 -9.38 -9.52
C SER A 302 -25.34 -8.22 -10.51
N VAL A 303 -24.54 -8.26 -11.57
CA VAL A 303 -24.50 -7.26 -12.65
C VAL A 303 -24.28 -7.94 -14.00
N LYS A 304 -24.74 -7.31 -15.07
CA LYS A 304 -24.58 -7.74 -16.47
C LYS A 304 -24.12 -6.57 -17.36
N PRO A 305 -23.62 -6.80 -18.59
CA PRO A 305 -23.36 -5.74 -19.55
C PRO A 305 -24.54 -4.77 -19.73
N GLY A 306 -24.24 -3.48 -19.81
CA GLY A 306 -25.23 -2.41 -19.87
C GLY A 306 -25.84 -2.00 -18.53
N ASP A 307 -25.59 -2.72 -17.42
CA ASP A 307 -25.96 -2.21 -16.10
C ASP A 307 -25.11 -0.99 -15.72
N VAL A 308 -25.74 0.01 -15.10
CA VAL A 308 -25.07 1.20 -14.57
C VAL A 308 -24.62 0.94 -13.14
N VAL A 309 -23.38 1.29 -12.81
CA VAL A 309 -22.74 0.99 -11.53
C VAL A 309 -21.93 2.16 -10.99
N VAL A 310 -21.85 2.24 -9.66
CA VAL A 310 -20.87 3.05 -8.93
C VAL A 310 -19.76 2.11 -8.42
N PRO A 311 -18.51 2.28 -8.87
CA PRO A 311 -17.36 1.62 -8.28
C PRO A 311 -17.22 1.92 -6.78
N LEU A 312 -16.87 0.90 -5.99
CA LEU A 312 -16.75 0.99 -4.54
C LEU A 312 -15.33 0.72 -4.09
N TYR A 313 -14.75 1.69 -3.37
CA TYR A 313 -13.46 1.50 -2.71
C TYR A 313 -13.56 0.64 -1.43
N ILE A 314 -14.65 0.71 -0.66
CA ILE A 314 -14.99 -0.30 0.37
C ILE A 314 -15.88 -1.40 -0.25
N PRO A 315 -15.40 -2.66 -0.37
CA PRO A 315 -16.20 -3.75 -0.91
C PRO A 315 -17.30 -4.24 0.06
N GLU A 316 -18.27 -4.99 -0.45
CA GLU A 316 -19.28 -5.70 0.35
C GLU A 316 -19.50 -7.11 -0.22
N CYS A 317 -18.93 -8.12 0.45
CA CYS A 317 -19.12 -9.53 0.08
C CYS A 317 -20.36 -10.18 0.72
N SER A 318 -21.02 -9.52 1.67
CA SER A 318 -22.12 -10.04 2.51
C SER A 318 -21.79 -11.27 3.37
N GLU A 319 -20.71 -12.00 3.10
CA GLU A 319 -20.41 -13.30 3.71
C GLU A 319 -19.46 -13.25 4.92
N CYS A 320 -18.51 -12.32 4.94
CA CYS A 320 -17.48 -12.28 5.98
C CYS A 320 -18.01 -11.75 7.33
N LYS A 321 -17.29 -12.06 8.43
CA LYS A 321 -17.70 -11.69 9.80
C LYS A 321 -18.01 -10.20 9.98
N PHE A 322 -17.31 -9.33 9.25
CA PHE A 322 -17.50 -7.89 9.29
C PHE A 322 -18.82 -7.49 8.62
N CYS A 323 -19.06 -7.91 7.37
CA CYS A 323 -20.30 -7.64 6.65
C CYS A 323 -21.55 -8.14 7.40
N LYS A 324 -21.45 -9.31 8.05
CA LYS A 324 -22.52 -9.93 8.84
C LYS A 324 -22.73 -9.32 10.23
N SER A 325 -21.75 -8.59 10.78
CA SER A 325 -21.78 -8.13 12.18
C SER A 325 -22.86 -7.08 12.51
N GLY A 326 -23.30 -6.30 11.51
CA GLY A 326 -24.13 -5.10 11.71
C GLY A 326 -23.44 -3.93 12.41
N LYS A 327 -22.17 -4.08 12.86
CA LYS A 327 -21.42 -3.08 13.62
C LYS A 327 -20.42 -2.27 12.78
N THR A 328 -20.21 -2.66 11.52
CA THR A 328 -19.18 -2.09 10.64
C THR A 328 -19.47 -2.41 9.17
N ASN A 329 -18.92 -1.59 8.27
CA ASN A 329 -18.87 -1.80 6.83
C ASN A 329 -17.52 -2.37 6.32
N LEU A 330 -16.54 -2.59 7.19
CA LEU A 330 -15.16 -2.94 6.81
C LEU A 330 -15.00 -4.38 6.34
N CYS A 331 -15.39 -4.65 5.09
CA CYS A 331 -15.23 -5.95 4.46
C CYS A 331 -13.74 -6.31 4.24
N GLN A 332 -13.31 -7.41 4.84
CA GLN A 332 -11.94 -7.91 4.74
C GLN A 332 -11.69 -8.94 3.61
N ALA A 333 -12.69 -9.19 2.74
CA ALA A 333 -12.66 -10.33 1.80
C ALA A 333 -11.51 -10.31 0.78
N ILE A 334 -10.98 -9.12 0.46
CA ILE A 334 -9.90 -8.93 -0.52
C ILE A 334 -8.75 -8.04 -0.01
N ARG A 335 -8.77 -7.61 1.28
CA ARG A 335 -7.83 -6.60 1.84
C ARG A 335 -6.35 -6.89 1.56
N VAL A 336 -5.95 -8.17 1.54
CA VAL A 336 -4.55 -8.61 1.37
C VAL A 336 -4.00 -8.40 -0.04
N THR A 337 -4.83 -8.44 -1.09
CA THR A 337 -4.43 -8.20 -2.50
C THR A 337 -4.75 -6.78 -2.94
N GLN A 338 -5.89 -6.28 -2.48
CA GLN A 338 -6.31 -4.88 -2.49
C GLN A 338 -5.16 -3.97 -2.02
N GLY A 339 -4.65 -4.20 -0.80
CA GLY A 339 -3.46 -3.56 -0.24
C GLY A 339 -2.15 -3.98 -0.92
N LYS A 340 -2.17 -4.40 -2.18
CA LYS A 340 -1.00 -4.57 -3.05
C LYS A 340 -1.22 -3.97 -4.46
N GLY A 341 -2.38 -3.33 -4.70
CA GLY A 341 -2.75 -2.83 -6.02
C GLY A 341 -3.08 -3.94 -7.01
N LEU A 342 -3.45 -5.12 -6.47
CA LEU A 342 -3.67 -6.35 -7.21
C LEU A 342 -5.13 -6.78 -7.11
N MET A 343 -5.60 -7.48 -8.14
CA MET A 343 -6.86 -8.21 -8.11
C MET A 343 -6.78 -9.38 -7.10
N PRO A 344 -7.93 -10.01 -6.73
CA PRO A 344 -7.96 -11.12 -5.76
C PRO A 344 -7.07 -12.33 -6.08
N ASP A 345 -6.62 -12.46 -7.33
CA ASP A 345 -5.68 -13.48 -7.80
C ASP A 345 -4.19 -13.10 -7.69
N ASN A 346 -3.87 -11.97 -7.03
CA ASN A 346 -2.53 -11.37 -6.93
C ASN A 346 -1.93 -10.90 -8.28
N SER A 347 -2.74 -10.43 -9.23
CA SER A 347 -2.24 -9.85 -10.48
C SER A 347 -2.87 -8.50 -10.85
N VAL A 348 -2.19 -7.70 -11.66
CA VAL A 348 -2.71 -6.42 -12.18
C VAL A 348 -3.66 -6.64 -13.37
N ARG A 349 -4.34 -5.58 -13.83
CA ARG A 349 -5.14 -5.60 -15.08
C ARG A 349 -4.69 -4.58 -16.13
N TYR A 350 -3.64 -3.82 -15.84
CA TYR A 350 -3.14 -2.76 -16.69
C TYR A 350 -1.66 -2.97 -17.03
N LYS A 351 -1.30 -2.82 -18.30
CA LYS A 351 0.09 -2.73 -18.78
C LYS A 351 0.26 -1.45 -19.59
N CYS A 352 1.34 -0.70 -19.36
CA CYS A 352 1.68 0.48 -20.15
C CYS A 352 3.19 0.52 -20.42
N LYS A 353 3.59 0.79 -21.67
CA LYS A 353 5.00 0.77 -22.12
C LYS A 353 5.77 -0.50 -21.70
N GLY A 354 5.11 -1.66 -21.76
CA GLY A 354 5.66 -2.96 -21.34
C GLY A 354 5.70 -3.22 -19.83
N LYS A 355 5.49 -2.20 -18.99
CA LYS A 355 5.47 -2.34 -17.53
C LYS A 355 4.05 -2.63 -17.01
N ASP A 356 3.99 -3.36 -15.89
CA ASP A 356 2.76 -3.56 -15.13
C ASP A 356 2.42 -2.29 -14.35
N ILE A 357 1.13 -1.95 -14.32
CA ILE A 357 0.61 -0.73 -13.68
C ILE A 357 -0.41 -1.16 -12.63
N PHE A 358 -0.18 -0.75 -11.39
CA PHE A 358 -0.99 -1.14 -10.24
C PHE A 358 -2.36 -0.45 -10.24
N HIS A 359 -3.36 -1.12 -9.65
CA HIS A 359 -4.62 -0.46 -9.27
C HIS A 359 -4.36 0.54 -8.13
N PHE A 360 -5.26 1.51 -7.94
CA PHE A 360 -5.16 2.48 -6.84
C PHE A 360 -5.33 1.84 -5.43
N MET A 361 -5.14 2.63 -4.37
CA MET A 361 -5.26 2.27 -2.94
C MET A 361 -4.55 0.95 -2.60
N VAL A 362 -3.24 0.99 -2.82
CA VAL A 362 -2.27 -0.07 -2.52
C VAL A 362 -1.82 0.03 -1.06
N LEU A 363 -1.05 -0.95 -0.54
CA LEU A 363 -0.23 -0.86 0.68
C LEU A 363 1.17 -1.46 0.44
N ILE A 364 2.20 -0.63 0.33
CA ILE A 364 3.60 -1.07 0.48
C ILE A 364 4.13 -0.75 1.89
N PRO A 365 4.80 -1.70 2.58
CA PRO A 365 5.31 -1.50 3.93
C PRO A 365 6.62 -0.68 3.95
N LYS A 366 6.57 0.59 3.50
CA LYS A 366 7.76 1.47 3.51
C LYS A 366 8.15 1.98 4.90
N PHE A 367 7.19 2.14 5.82
CA PHE A 367 7.42 2.62 7.20
C PHE A 367 6.58 1.88 8.26
N ALA A 368 6.53 0.54 8.19
CA ALA A 368 5.93 -0.26 9.25
C ALA A 368 6.80 -0.20 10.53
N HIS A 369 6.42 0.66 11.48
CA HIS A 369 7.01 0.68 12.82
C HIS A 369 6.89 -0.71 13.47
N LYS A 370 7.99 -1.21 14.05
CA LYS A 370 8.25 -2.64 14.36
C LYS A 370 7.28 -3.39 15.29
N ASN A 371 6.17 -2.78 15.73
CA ASN A 371 5.16 -3.40 16.61
C ASN A 371 3.69 -3.15 16.19
N MET A 372 3.40 -2.43 15.09
CA MET A 372 2.01 -2.20 14.66
C MET A 372 1.55 -3.25 13.64
N ALA A 373 0.84 -4.26 14.14
CA ALA A 373 0.07 -5.17 13.30
C ALA A 373 -1.32 -4.57 12.99
N ASN A 374 -1.75 -4.67 11.73
CA ASN A 374 -3.12 -4.51 11.24
C ASN A 374 -3.83 -3.16 11.52
N PHE A 375 -3.75 -2.22 10.58
CA PHE A 375 -4.78 -1.19 10.39
C PHE A 375 -5.15 -1.04 8.89
N ASP A 376 -6.33 -0.48 8.62
CA ASP A 376 -6.99 -0.43 7.30
C ASP A 376 -6.58 0.85 6.51
N PHE A 377 -6.52 0.86 5.16
CA PHE A 377 -7.60 1.27 4.22
C PHE A 377 -7.04 1.28 2.76
N VAL A 378 -7.71 1.22 1.59
CA VAL A 378 -9.05 0.79 1.08
C VAL A 378 -8.83 0.07 -0.31
N GLN A 379 -9.76 -0.03 -1.28
CA GLN A 379 -9.51 -0.58 -2.66
C GLN A 379 -9.53 0.47 -3.77
N GLY A 380 -8.56 0.44 -4.67
CA GLY A 380 -8.60 1.24 -5.89
C GLY A 380 -9.66 0.79 -6.86
N THR A 381 -10.55 1.72 -7.23
CA THR A 381 -11.43 1.58 -8.40
C THR A 381 -10.71 2.02 -9.68
N SER A 382 -9.60 2.75 -9.56
CA SER A 382 -8.70 3.17 -10.65
C SER A 382 -9.44 3.95 -11.75
N THR A 383 -10.30 4.89 -11.33
CA THR A 383 -11.25 5.58 -12.21
C THR A 383 -10.64 6.65 -13.10
N PHE A 384 -9.32 6.88 -13.06
CA PHE A 384 -8.63 7.71 -14.06
C PHE A 384 -8.23 6.91 -15.32
N SER A 385 -8.82 5.73 -15.54
CA SER A 385 -8.84 5.01 -16.82
C SER A 385 -10.22 5.08 -17.48
N GLN A 386 -10.27 5.13 -18.82
CA GLN A 386 -11.52 4.97 -19.57
C GLN A 386 -12.15 3.58 -19.37
N TYR A 387 -11.33 2.56 -19.08
CA TYR A 387 -11.76 1.21 -18.76
C TYR A 387 -11.06 0.69 -17.50
N SER A 388 -11.83 0.21 -16.52
CA SER A 388 -11.30 -0.29 -15.25
C SER A 388 -11.85 -1.68 -14.94
N VAL A 389 -11.05 -2.53 -14.28
CA VAL A 389 -11.43 -3.92 -13.97
C VAL A 389 -11.60 -4.09 -12.47
N LEU A 390 -12.77 -4.54 -12.01
CA LEU A 390 -13.15 -4.54 -10.59
C LEU A 390 -13.71 -5.89 -10.11
N PRO A 391 -13.50 -6.26 -8.83
CA PRO A 391 -14.21 -7.38 -8.23
C PRO A 391 -15.73 -7.12 -8.17
N GLU A 392 -16.54 -8.16 -8.32
CA GLU A 392 -18.01 -8.08 -8.19
C GLU A 392 -18.48 -7.50 -6.85
N ILE A 393 -17.72 -7.76 -5.78
CA ILE A 393 -18.00 -7.22 -4.43
C ILE A 393 -17.65 -5.73 -4.29
N SER A 394 -17.14 -5.09 -5.34
CA SER A 394 -16.64 -3.71 -5.36
C SER A 394 -17.39 -2.83 -6.38
N VAL A 395 -18.60 -3.23 -6.75
CA VAL A 395 -19.53 -2.44 -7.58
C VAL A 395 -20.93 -2.43 -6.97
N ALA A 396 -21.51 -1.23 -6.80
CA ALA A 396 -22.92 -1.02 -6.50
C ALA A 396 -23.69 -0.83 -7.81
N LYS A 397 -24.75 -1.61 -8.04
CA LYS A 397 -25.67 -1.39 -9.16
C LYS A 397 -26.64 -0.27 -8.81
N VAL A 398 -26.84 0.69 -9.71
CA VAL A 398 -27.64 1.89 -9.47
C VAL A 398 -28.73 2.07 -10.54
N ASN A 399 -29.63 3.03 -10.32
CA ASN A 399 -30.75 3.33 -11.21
C ASN A 399 -30.24 3.67 -12.64
N PRO A 400 -30.69 2.97 -13.70
CA PRO A 400 -30.20 3.25 -15.05
C PRO A 400 -30.63 4.63 -15.59
N SER A 401 -31.73 5.19 -15.06
CA SER A 401 -32.26 6.49 -15.53
C SER A 401 -31.32 7.67 -15.26
N ILE A 402 -30.25 7.50 -14.49
CA ILE A 402 -29.21 8.53 -14.32
C ILE A 402 -28.53 8.87 -15.65
N ILE A 403 -28.48 7.94 -16.61
CA ILE A 403 -27.90 8.17 -17.94
C ILE A 403 -28.86 9.01 -18.80
N ASP A 404 -30.15 8.68 -18.78
CA ASP A 404 -31.19 9.44 -19.48
C ASP A 404 -31.32 10.87 -18.93
N LYS A 405 -31.20 11.02 -17.60
CA LYS A 405 -31.20 12.29 -16.87
C LYS A 405 -29.86 13.05 -16.91
N LYS A 406 -28.77 12.42 -17.36
CA LYS A 406 -27.39 12.97 -17.44
C LYS A 406 -26.78 13.37 -16.09
N LEU A 407 -27.01 12.53 -15.08
CA LEU A 407 -26.65 12.70 -13.67
C LEU A 407 -25.40 11.91 -13.24
N GLU A 408 -24.69 11.27 -14.17
CA GLU A 408 -23.53 10.42 -13.88
C GLU A 408 -22.33 11.19 -13.29
N LYS A 409 -22.31 12.52 -13.44
CA LYS A 409 -21.29 13.44 -12.91
C LYS A 409 -21.54 13.81 -11.43
N GLU A 410 -22.78 13.79 -10.95
CA GLU A 410 -23.11 13.88 -9.53
C GLU A 410 -23.01 12.51 -8.85
N VAL A 411 -23.55 11.46 -9.49
CA VAL A 411 -23.62 10.11 -8.93
C VAL A 411 -22.24 9.51 -8.68
N CYS A 412 -21.18 9.96 -9.39
CA CYS A 412 -19.82 9.51 -9.10
C CYS A 412 -19.33 9.91 -7.69
N LEU A 413 -19.82 11.03 -7.14
CA LEU A 413 -19.42 11.56 -5.83
C LEU A 413 -20.00 10.74 -4.68
N LEU A 414 -21.02 9.92 -4.95
CA LEU A 414 -21.52 8.88 -4.05
C LEU A 414 -20.55 7.67 -3.94
N GLY A 415 -19.54 7.58 -4.81
CA GLY A 415 -18.45 6.59 -4.71
C GLY A 415 -17.50 6.82 -3.53
N CYS A 416 -17.38 8.07 -3.03
CA CYS A 416 -16.62 8.38 -1.81
C CYS A 416 -17.21 9.59 -1.06
N GLY A 417 -16.92 10.83 -1.48
CA GLY A 417 -17.09 12.03 -0.65
C GLY A 417 -18.49 12.27 -0.08
N VAL A 418 -19.54 12.14 -0.91
CA VAL A 418 -20.94 12.45 -0.50
C VAL A 418 -21.48 11.39 0.45
N THR A 419 -21.38 10.11 0.06
CA THR A 419 -21.77 8.96 0.90
C THR A 419 -20.99 8.93 2.21
N THR A 420 -19.73 9.39 2.21
CA THR A 420 -18.93 9.49 3.43
C THR A 420 -19.51 10.49 4.42
N GLY A 421 -19.80 11.73 3.99
CA GLY A 421 -20.33 12.75 4.91
C GLY A 421 -21.76 12.45 5.37
N ILE A 422 -22.65 12.08 4.45
CA ILE A 422 -24.05 11.75 4.78
C ILE A 422 -24.11 10.50 5.67
N GLY A 423 -23.33 9.47 5.36
CA GLY A 423 -23.23 8.28 6.20
C GLY A 423 -22.62 8.55 7.57
N ALA A 424 -21.62 9.43 7.69
CA ALA A 424 -21.03 9.76 8.98
C ALA A 424 -22.08 10.34 9.94
N ALA A 425 -22.93 11.26 9.46
CA ALA A 425 -24.05 11.78 10.23
C ALA A 425 -25.11 10.69 10.53
N ARG A 426 -25.56 9.94 9.52
CA ARG A 426 -26.68 8.98 9.63
C ARG A 426 -26.33 7.68 10.36
N ASN A 427 -25.26 7.04 9.95
CA ASN A 427 -24.93 5.65 10.31
C ASN A 427 -23.89 5.58 11.44
N THR A 428 -22.87 6.45 11.41
CA THR A 428 -21.75 6.41 12.36
C THR A 428 -22.08 7.14 13.66
N MET A 429 -22.46 8.43 13.57
CA MET A 429 -22.79 9.25 14.74
C MET A 429 -24.27 9.18 15.11
N LYS A 430 -25.15 8.85 14.16
CA LYS A 430 -26.61 8.76 14.33
C LYS A 430 -27.20 10.06 14.90
N VAL A 431 -26.83 11.17 14.25
CA VAL A 431 -27.25 12.53 14.61
C VAL A 431 -28.76 12.57 14.87
N THR A 432 -29.14 13.09 16.03
CA THR A 432 -30.52 13.06 16.51
C THR A 432 -31.30 14.34 16.18
N PRO A 433 -32.63 14.26 15.99
CA PRO A 433 -33.47 15.45 15.87
C PRO A 433 -33.31 16.37 17.07
N GLY A 434 -33.21 17.68 16.82
CA GLY A 434 -33.05 18.70 17.87
C GLY A 434 -31.60 19.00 18.28
N SER A 435 -30.62 18.17 17.89
CA SER A 435 -29.21 18.31 18.29
C SER A 435 -28.49 19.54 17.73
N THR A 436 -27.41 19.96 18.39
CA THR A 436 -26.46 20.97 17.93
C THR A 436 -25.18 20.29 17.47
N VAL A 437 -24.67 20.64 16.27
CA VAL A 437 -23.50 19.99 15.66
C VAL A 437 -22.46 20.97 15.13
N ALA A 438 -21.18 20.58 15.13
CA ALA A 438 -20.08 21.35 14.53
C ALA A 438 -19.32 20.56 13.45
N ILE A 439 -19.04 21.18 12.30
CA ILE A 439 -18.33 20.56 11.17
C ILE A 439 -17.06 21.37 10.87
N PHE A 440 -15.90 20.76 11.08
CA PHE A 440 -14.59 21.35 10.79
C PHE A 440 -14.17 20.96 9.37
N GLY A 441 -14.08 21.95 8.48
CA GLY A 441 -13.74 21.79 7.06
C GLY A 441 -14.98 21.80 6.16
N LEU A 442 -15.16 22.86 5.37
CA LEU A 442 -16.33 23.08 4.51
C LEU A 442 -16.05 22.80 3.03
N GLY A 443 -15.37 21.68 2.76
CA GLY A 443 -15.20 21.12 1.40
C GLY A 443 -15.81 19.72 1.29
N GLY A 444 -15.44 18.98 0.23
CA GLY A 444 -15.72 17.56 -0.04
C GLY A 444 -16.78 16.89 0.85
N VAL A 445 -16.28 16.32 1.95
CA VAL A 445 -17.05 15.58 2.95
C VAL A 445 -17.91 16.48 3.84
N GLY A 446 -17.42 17.64 4.27
CA GLY A 446 -18.07 18.49 5.27
C GLY A 446 -19.40 19.11 4.84
N LEU A 447 -19.52 19.54 3.57
CA LEU A 447 -20.82 19.96 3.04
C LEU A 447 -21.83 18.79 3.01
N SER A 448 -21.33 17.57 2.76
CA SER A 448 -22.13 16.33 2.78
C SER A 448 -22.53 15.93 4.20
N VAL A 449 -21.68 16.18 5.22
CA VAL A 449 -22.03 16.05 6.63
C VAL A 449 -23.13 17.05 7.01
N ILE A 450 -23.04 18.32 6.57
CA ILE A 450 -24.07 19.34 6.81
C ILE A 450 -25.43 18.87 6.27
N GLN A 451 -25.48 18.34 5.04
CA GLN A 451 -26.70 17.76 4.49
C GLN A 451 -27.20 16.57 5.30
N GLY A 452 -26.31 15.64 5.69
CA GLY A 452 -26.64 14.50 6.54
C GLY A 452 -27.27 14.91 7.89
N CYS A 453 -26.67 15.90 8.57
CA CYS A 453 -27.17 16.45 9.84
C CYS A 453 -28.53 17.15 9.67
N LYS A 454 -28.72 17.92 8.60
CA LYS A 454 -29.99 18.59 8.27
C LYS A 454 -31.11 17.59 8.01
N ILE A 455 -30.85 16.53 7.22
CA ILE A 455 -31.83 15.48 6.92
C ILE A 455 -32.18 14.68 8.19
N ASN A 456 -31.26 14.55 9.13
CA ASN A 456 -31.49 13.98 10.45
C ASN A 456 -32.18 14.93 11.46
N GLY A 457 -32.51 16.15 11.06
CA GLY A 457 -33.23 17.10 11.92
C GLY A 457 -32.40 17.78 13.00
N ALA A 458 -31.07 17.87 12.84
CA ALA A 458 -30.23 18.70 13.72
C ALA A 458 -30.76 20.15 13.71
N LYS A 459 -30.95 20.74 14.90
CA LYS A 459 -31.55 22.07 15.09
C LYS A 459 -30.57 23.19 14.75
N ARG A 460 -29.28 22.97 15.00
CA ARG A 460 -28.22 23.98 14.82
C ARG A 460 -26.97 23.30 14.26
N ILE A 461 -26.44 23.86 13.18
CA ILE A 461 -25.36 23.28 12.38
C ILE A 461 -24.29 24.35 12.17
N ILE A 462 -23.18 24.22 12.89
CA ILE A 462 -22.08 25.19 12.92
C ILE A 462 -20.98 24.76 11.94
N GLY A 463 -20.82 25.50 10.84
CA GLY A 463 -19.75 25.27 9.87
C GLY A 463 -18.46 26.01 10.25
N VAL A 464 -17.33 25.31 10.31
CA VAL A 464 -16.04 25.88 10.75
C VAL A 464 -14.99 25.71 9.66
N ASP A 465 -14.50 26.82 9.10
CA ASP A 465 -13.44 26.82 8.08
C ASP A 465 -12.70 28.16 8.06
N ASN A 466 -11.42 28.16 7.70
CA ASN A 466 -10.60 29.39 7.65
C ASN A 466 -10.74 30.18 6.33
N ASN A 467 -11.55 29.68 5.39
CA ASN A 467 -11.86 30.34 4.13
C ASN A 467 -13.36 30.73 4.07
N PRO A 468 -13.72 32.02 4.27
CA PRO A 468 -15.11 32.46 4.33
C PRO A 468 -15.88 32.32 3.01
N ILE A 469 -15.20 32.13 1.87
CA ILE A 469 -15.82 31.90 0.56
C ILE A 469 -16.69 30.61 0.55
N LYS A 470 -16.44 29.69 1.47
CA LYS A 470 -17.22 28.45 1.65
C LYS A 470 -18.50 28.65 2.48
N PHE A 471 -18.70 29.80 3.11
CA PHE A 471 -19.76 29.97 4.10
C PHE A 471 -21.16 30.03 3.48
N ASP A 472 -21.32 30.63 2.30
CA ASP A 472 -22.65 30.76 1.69
C ASP A 472 -23.15 29.45 1.07
N ILE A 473 -22.26 28.62 0.52
CA ILE A 473 -22.62 27.24 0.16
C ILE A 473 -22.92 26.40 1.41
N ALA A 474 -22.17 26.55 2.51
CA ALA A 474 -22.45 25.83 3.75
C ALA A 474 -23.84 26.16 4.30
N LYS A 475 -24.24 27.45 4.28
CA LYS A 475 -25.60 27.89 4.62
C LYS A 475 -26.66 27.28 3.69
N LYS A 476 -26.44 27.31 2.36
CA LYS A 476 -27.34 26.66 1.38
C LYS A 476 -27.55 25.16 1.69
N MET A 477 -26.46 24.45 1.98
CA MET A 477 -26.51 23.02 2.34
C MET A 477 -27.27 22.79 3.66
N GLY A 478 -27.09 23.66 4.66
CA GLY A 478 -27.82 23.57 5.93
C GLY A 478 -27.21 24.23 7.17
N ALA A 479 -26.03 24.85 7.06
CA ALA A 479 -25.40 25.50 8.21
C ALA A 479 -26.24 26.69 8.72
N THR A 480 -26.58 26.67 10.00
CA THR A 480 -27.26 27.79 10.68
C THR A 480 -26.27 28.87 11.09
N ASP A 481 -25.04 28.46 11.40
CA ASP A 481 -23.95 29.30 11.88
C ASP A 481 -22.69 28.99 11.05
N VAL A 482 -21.82 29.99 10.89
CA VAL A 482 -20.49 29.83 10.29
C VAL A 482 -19.45 30.55 11.13
N VAL A 483 -18.28 29.95 11.30
CA VAL A 483 -17.20 30.46 12.16
C VAL A 483 -15.86 30.36 11.45
N ASN A 484 -15.17 31.49 11.30
CA ASN A 484 -13.79 31.55 10.84
C ASN A 484 -12.85 31.56 12.06
N PRO A 485 -11.97 30.57 12.24
CA PRO A 485 -11.01 30.56 13.35
C PRO A 485 -10.08 31.80 13.38
N ASN A 486 -9.84 32.44 12.22
CA ASN A 486 -8.98 33.63 12.15
C ASN A 486 -9.63 34.89 12.76
N ASP A 487 -10.95 34.89 12.98
CA ASP A 487 -11.67 36.02 13.61
C ASP A 487 -11.48 36.03 15.14
N TYR A 488 -10.83 34.99 15.71
CA TYR A 488 -10.65 34.78 17.14
C TYR A 488 -9.17 34.53 17.51
N PRO A 489 -8.23 35.45 17.19
CA PRO A 489 -6.79 35.22 17.36
C PRO A 489 -6.38 34.85 18.79
N ASP A 490 -7.02 35.45 19.80
CA ASP A 490 -6.71 35.23 21.22
C ASP A 490 -7.46 34.03 21.85
N LYS A 491 -8.27 33.29 21.08
CA LYS A 491 -9.19 32.28 21.63
C LYS A 491 -9.29 31.02 20.76
N LEU A 492 -8.89 29.88 21.34
CA LEU A 492 -9.00 28.56 20.71
C LEU A 492 -10.43 28.28 20.23
N ILE A 493 -10.57 27.84 18.98
CA ILE A 493 -11.85 27.63 18.28
C ILE A 493 -12.82 26.72 19.05
N GLN A 494 -12.32 25.69 19.76
CA GLN A 494 -13.18 24.85 20.60
C GLN A 494 -13.87 25.64 21.73
N ASN A 495 -13.20 26.65 22.30
CA ASN A 495 -13.77 27.51 23.34
C ASN A 495 -14.74 28.55 22.74
N VAL A 496 -14.55 28.96 21.47
CA VAL A 496 -15.54 29.78 20.75
C VAL A 496 -16.84 28.99 20.59
N ILE A 497 -16.75 27.73 20.15
CA ILE A 497 -17.90 26.85 19.93
C ILE A 497 -18.60 26.49 21.25
N VAL A 498 -17.85 26.18 22.32
CA VAL A 498 -18.42 25.91 23.65
C VAL A 498 -19.23 27.09 24.18
N ASP A 499 -18.69 28.31 24.11
CA ASP A 499 -19.39 29.51 24.57
C ASP A 499 -20.59 29.88 23.66
N MET A 500 -20.49 29.61 22.35
CA MET A 500 -21.63 29.74 21.43
C MET A 500 -22.77 28.77 21.72
N THR A 501 -22.53 27.68 22.48
CA THR A 501 -23.46 26.55 22.65
C THR A 501 -23.77 26.20 24.10
N ASP A 502 -23.36 27.03 25.07
CA ASP A 502 -23.60 26.87 26.51
C ASP A 502 -23.12 25.51 27.07
N GLY A 503 -21.97 25.01 26.59
CA GLY A 503 -21.36 23.78 27.11
C GLY A 503 -20.69 22.87 26.07
N GLY A 504 -20.95 23.09 24.79
CA GLY A 504 -20.40 22.33 23.65
C GLY A 504 -21.46 21.64 22.80
N VAL A 505 -21.05 21.10 21.65
CA VAL A 505 -21.95 20.45 20.68
C VAL A 505 -22.26 18.99 21.00
N ASP A 506 -23.44 18.51 20.66
CA ASP A 506 -23.81 17.09 20.81
C ASP A 506 -22.96 16.19 19.91
N PHE A 507 -22.72 16.64 18.66
CA PHE A 507 -21.88 15.93 17.70
C PHE A 507 -20.88 16.88 17.01
N SER A 508 -19.64 16.45 16.84
CA SER A 508 -18.66 17.14 15.99
C SER A 508 -18.07 16.25 14.92
N PHE A 509 -17.64 16.85 13.81
CA PHE A 509 -17.09 16.15 12.65
C PHE A 509 -15.82 16.84 12.15
N GLU A 510 -14.73 16.09 12.04
CA GLU A 510 -13.47 16.53 11.45
C GLU A 510 -13.38 16.05 9.99
N CYS A 511 -13.30 16.99 9.05
CA CYS A 511 -13.33 16.75 7.60
C CYS A 511 -12.11 17.33 6.86
N ILE A 512 -10.99 17.61 7.54
CA ILE A 512 -9.79 18.23 6.95
C ILE A 512 -8.59 17.27 6.96
N GLY A 513 -8.37 16.57 8.07
CA GLY A 513 -7.19 15.71 8.26
C GLY A 513 -6.02 16.39 8.99
N LEU A 514 -6.28 17.34 9.90
CA LEU A 514 -5.25 17.93 10.77
C LEU A 514 -5.46 17.48 12.22
N THR A 515 -4.39 17.12 12.94
CA THR A 515 -4.51 16.59 14.31
C THR A 515 -4.97 17.67 15.30
N GLU A 516 -4.71 18.94 15.01
CA GLU A 516 -5.20 20.10 15.73
C GLU A 516 -6.73 20.25 15.62
N THR A 517 -7.30 20.05 14.43
CA THR A 517 -8.76 20.09 14.24
C THR A 517 -9.45 18.83 14.72
N MET A 518 -8.78 17.66 14.69
CA MET A 518 -9.26 16.45 15.36
C MET A 518 -9.34 16.64 16.87
N ARG A 519 -8.35 17.32 17.46
CA ARG A 519 -8.37 17.69 18.88
C ARG A 519 -9.44 18.72 19.19
N ALA A 520 -9.56 19.78 18.37
CA ALA A 520 -10.57 20.83 18.57
C ALA A 520 -12.00 20.30 18.43
N SER A 521 -12.26 19.34 17.52
CA SER A 521 -13.57 18.72 17.38
C SER A 521 -13.98 17.95 18.63
N LEU A 522 -13.08 17.16 19.24
CA LEU A 522 -13.35 16.53 20.53
C LEU A 522 -13.52 17.55 21.67
N GLU A 523 -12.63 18.54 21.76
CA GLU A 523 -12.65 19.49 22.89
C GLU A 523 -13.86 20.44 22.84
N CYS A 524 -14.49 20.64 21.68
CA CYS A 524 -15.72 21.44 21.53
C CYS A 524 -17.03 20.67 21.80
N CYS A 525 -17.00 19.34 21.92
CA CYS A 525 -18.17 18.54 22.22
C CYS A 525 -18.68 18.78 23.65
N HIS A 526 -19.98 18.59 23.87
CA HIS A 526 -20.63 18.76 25.16
C HIS A 526 -20.06 17.83 26.24
N LYS A 527 -19.85 18.35 27.44
CA LYS A 527 -19.40 17.55 28.59
C LYS A 527 -20.51 16.57 29.01
N GLY A 528 -20.18 15.28 29.13
CA GLY A 528 -21.07 14.23 29.64
C GLY A 528 -21.65 13.30 28.57
N TRP A 529 -21.85 13.77 27.33
CA TRP A 529 -22.41 12.93 26.24
C TRP A 529 -21.92 13.27 24.83
N GLY A 530 -21.23 14.40 24.62
CA GLY A 530 -20.92 14.86 23.26
C GLY A 530 -19.92 13.97 22.54
N GLU A 531 -20.19 13.67 21.27
CA GLU A 531 -19.39 12.74 20.47
C GLU A 531 -18.64 13.42 19.32
N ALA A 532 -17.39 13.01 19.07
CA ALA A 532 -16.56 13.53 17.98
C ALA A 532 -16.23 12.46 16.94
N CYS A 533 -16.44 12.79 15.66
CA CYS A 533 -16.17 11.97 14.49
C CYS A 533 -14.91 12.42 13.76
N ILE A 534 -13.93 11.54 13.57
CA ILE A 534 -12.81 11.76 12.65
C ILE A 534 -13.16 11.17 11.28
N ILE A 535 -13.10 11.99 10.23
CA ILE A 535 -13.28 11.56 8.83
C ILE A 535 -12.09 12.00 7.96
N GLY A 536 -11.51 13.17 8.25
CA GLY A 536 -10.31 13.65 7.56
C GLY A 536 -9.11 12.72 7.79
N VAL A 537 -8.36 12.45 6.72
CA VAL A 537 -7.17 11.58 6.76
C VAL A 537 -5.94 12.42 7.10
N ALA A 538 -5.32 12.14 8.25
CA ALA A 538 -4.08 12.77 8.66
C ALA A 538 -2.86 12.24 7.88
N ALA A 539 -1.80 13.05 7.84
CA ALA A 539 -0.52 12.62 7.25
C ALA A 539 0.12 11.46 8.03
N SER A 540 1.00 10.72 7.36
CA SER A 540 1.73 9.59 7.96
C SER A 540 2.42 9.94 9.28
N GLY A 541 2.37 9.00 10.22
CA GLY A 541 3.04 9.10 11.52
C GLY A 541 2.50 10.17 12.46
N GLN A 542 1.42 10.88 12.11
CA GLN A 542 0.80 11.87 12.97
C GLN A 542 -0.09 11.20 14.04
N GLU A 543 0.01 11.68 15.27
CA GLU A 543 -0.79 11.19 16.40
C GLU A 543 -1.78 12.25 16.89
N ILE A 544 -3.03 11.84 17.08
CA ILE A 544 -4.03 12.65 17.79
C ILE A 544 -3.78 12.58 19.30
N ARG A 545 -3.83 13.74 19.99
CA ARG A 545 -3.55 13.83 21.43
C ARG A 545 -4.53 14.80 22.11
N THR A 546 -5.00 14.45 23.30
CA THR A 546 -5.86 15.28 24.16
C THR A 546 -5.63 14.91 25.63
N LYS A 547 -6.24 15.64 26.57
CA LYS A 547 -6.26 15.25 27.98
C LYS A 547 -7.23 14.07 28.15
N PRO A 548 -6.83 12.90 28.70
CA PRO A 548 -7.74 11.75 28.89
C PRO A 548 -9.01 12.08 29.67
N PHE A 549 -8.94 13.09 30.55
CA PHE A 549 -10.09 13.62 31.30
C PHE A 549 -11.24 14.12 30.42
N MET A 550 -10.99 14.50 29.15
CA MET A 550 -12.06 14.85 28.20
C MET A 550 -12.98 13.67 27.89
N LEU A 551 -12.42 12.44 27.86
CA LEU A 551 -13.15 11.19 27.66
C LEU A 551 -13.76 10.68 29.00
N VAL A 552 -13.01 10.78 30.11
CA VAL A 552 -13.52 10.44 31.46
C VAL A 552 -14.76 11.29 31.81
N THR A 553 -14.82 12.53 31.32
CA THR A 553 -16.01 13.40 31.46
C THR A 553 -17.07 13.17 30.37
N GLY A 554 -17.19 11.94 29.86
CA GLY A 554 -18.34 11.44 29.09
C GLY A 554 -18.32 11.70 27.58
N ARG A 555 -17.23 12.21 27.00
CA ARG A 555 -17.12 12.36 25.54
C ARG A 555 -16.71 11.05 24.86
N VAL A 556 -17.24 10.82 23.66
CA VAL A 556 -16.83 9.71 22.79
C VAL A 556 -16.01 10.25 21.63
N TRP A 557 -14.93 9.56 21.27
CA TRP A 557 -14.13 9.86 20.06
C TRP A 557 -14.13 8.62 19.17
N ARG A 558 -14.59 8.74 17.92
CA ARG A 558 -14.69 7.63 16.97
C ARG A 558 -14.32 8.08 15.54
N GLY A 559 -13.88 7.15 14.71
CA GLY A 559 -13.66 7.39 13.28
C GLY A 559 -14.85 6.97 12.41
N SER A 560 -14.91 7.46 11.18
CA SER A 560 -15.82 6.97 10.14
C SER A 560 -15.07 6.70 8.83
N ALA A 561 -15.38 5.59 8.17
CA ALA A 561 -14.87 5.23 6.86
C ALA A 561 -16.04 4.93 5.92
N PHE A 562 -16.09 5.60 4.76
CA PHE A 562 -17.25 5.66 3.87
C PHE A 562 -18.58 5.95 4.61
N GLY A 563 -18.51 6.77 5.67
CA GLY A 563 -19.66 7.08 6.51
C GLY A 563 -20.19 5.89 7.33
N GLY A 564 -19.49 4.77 7.41
CA GLY A 564 -20.03 3.50 7.94
C GLY A 564 -21.05 2.84 7.00
N THR A 565 -21.25 3.38 5.80
CA THR A 565 -22.16 2.83 4.77
C THR A 565 -21.59 1.55 4.18
N LYS A 566 -22.39 0.48 4.10
CA LYS A 566 -22.02 -0.70 3.32
C LYS A 566 -22.23 -0.40 1.83
N GLY A 567 -21.21 -0.59 1.00
CA GLY A 567 -21.20 0.06 -0.32
C GLY A 567 -22.26 -0.41 -1.30
N ARG A 568 -22.51 -1.73 -1.40
CA ARG A 568 -23.40 -2.28 -2.44
C ARG A 568 -24.87 -2.16 -2.06
N THR A 569 -25.16 -2.27 -0.77
CA THR A 569 -26.52 -2.15 -0.23
C THR A 569 -26.91 -0.72 0.12
N GLY A 570 -25.95 0.15 0.45
CA GLY A 570 -26.20 1.52 0.92
C GLY A 570 -25.98 2.66 -0.08
N VAL A 571 -25.19 2.48 -1.15
CA VAL A 571 -25.06 3.51 -2.21
C VAL A 571 -26.33 3.63 -3.07
N PRO A 572 -27.00 2.54 -3.52
CA PRO A 572 -28.16 2.69 -4.40
C PRO A 572 -29.31 3.50 -3.78
N PRO A 573 -29.70 3.34 -2.50
CA PRO A 573 -30.68 4.23 -1.86
C PRO A 573 -30.28 5.71 -1.86
N LEU A 574 -28.99 6.03 -1.73
CA LEU A 574 -28.52 7.43 -1.80
C LEU A 574 -28.60 8.00 -3.23
N VAL A 575 -28.54 7.15 -4.26
CA VAL A 575 -28.82 7.57 -5.65
C VAL A 575 -30.29 7.91 -5.82
N GLU A 576 -31.22 7.11 -5.29
CA GLU A 576 -32.65 7.43 -5.34
C GLU A 576 -32.96 8.71 -4.53
N GLU A 577 -32.35 8.89 -3.35
CA GLU A 577 -32.51 10.12 -2.56
C GLU A 577 -31.99 11.38 -3.28
N PHE A 578 -30.92 11.25 -4.06
CA PHE A 578 -30.45 12.32 -4.94
C PHE A 578 -31.41 12.59 -6.10
N ILE A 579 -31.92 11.55 -6.77
CA ILE A 579 -32.91 11.67 -7.86
C ILE A 579 -34.22 12.31 -7.35
N ASP A 580 -34.60 12.04 -6.10
CA ASP A 580 -35.74 12.66 -5.39
C ASP A 580 -35.49 14.11 -4.93
N GLY A 581 -34.28 14.65 -5.10
CA GLY A 581 -33.90 15.99 -4.65
C GLY A 581 -33.77 16.14 -3.13
N LYS A 582 -33.65 15.04 -2.38
CA LYS A 582 -33.41 15.05 -0.91
C LYS A 582 -31.96 15.37 -0.56
N ILE A 583 -31.06 15.17 -1.52
CA ILE A 583 -29.63 15.49 -1.45
C ILE A 583 -29.32 16.46 -2.60
N ASP A 584 -28.65 17.57 -2.33
CA ASP A 584 -28.20 18.55 -3.33
C ASP A 584 -26.73 18.28 -3.65
N ILE A 585 -26.47 17.50 -4.70
CA ILE A 585 -25.11 17.22 -5.21
C ILE A 585 -24.74 18.22 -6.32
N GLU A 586 -25.70 18.63 -7.15
CA GLU A 586 -25.47 19.54 -8.29
C GLU A 586 -24.82 20.86 -7.83
N SER A 587 -25.25 21.42 -6.70
CA SER A 587 -24.70 22.69 -6.17
C SER A 587 -23.33 22.56 -5.54
N MET A 588 -22.82 21.34 -5.37
CA MET A 588 -21.48 21.09 -4.87
C MET A 588 -20.47 21.12 -6.03
N VAL A 589 -20.87 20.66 -7.23
CA VAL A 589 -20.02 20.60 -8.43
C VAL A 589 -19.72 22.01 -8.96
N THR A 590 -18.44 22.37 -9.04
CA THR A 590 -18.00 23.73 -9.45
C THR A 590 -17.35 23.77 -10.81
N ASP A 591 -16.54 22.76 -11.14
CA ASP A 591 -15.81 22.67 -12.40
C ASP A 591 -15.93 21.26 -12.97
N VAL A 592 -15.86 21.16 -14.29
CA VAL A 592 -16.09 19.92 -15.02
C VAL A 592 -15.00 19.80 -16.10
N VAL A 593 -14.06 18.87 -15.91
CA VAL A 593 -12.78 18.85 -16.63
C VAL A 593 -12.56 17.49 -17.32
N PRO A 594 -12.19 17.42 -18.61
CA PRO A 594 -11.91 16.14 -19.27
C PRO A 594 -10.63 15.49 -18.74
N LEU A 595 -10.55 14.15 -18.77
CA LEU A 595 -9.36 13.36 -18.37
C LEU A 595 -8.07 13.84 -19.06
N SER A 596 -8.14 14.28 -20.33
CA SER A 596 -7.00 14.86 -21.06
C SER A 596 -6.47 16.18 -20.48
N LYS A 597 -7.21 16.78 -19.53
CA LYS A 597 -6.84 17.95 -18.73
C LYS A 597 -6.83 17.63 -17.23
N ILE A 598 -6.65 16.38 -16.80
CA ILE A 598 -6.64 16.01 -15.37
C ILE A 598 -5.66 16.85 -14.54
N ASN A 599 -4.47 17.16 -15.07
CA ASN A 599 -3.50 18.06 -14.41
C ASN A 599 -4.08 19.46 -14.17
N HIS A 600 -4.95 19.96 -15.06
CA HIS A 600 -5.65 21.23 -14.87
C HIS A 600 -6.73 21.14 -13.78
N ALA A 601 -7.42 20.01 -13.60
CA ALA A 601 -8.29 19.81 -12.44
C ALA A 601 -7.49 19.90 -11.14
N PHE A 602 -6.38 19.17 -11.08
CA PHE A 602 -5.41 19.22 -9.99
C PHE A 602 -4.87 20.64 -9.72
N ASP A 603 -4.62 21.46 -10.76
CA ASP A 603 -4.19 22.87 -10.66
C ASP A 603 -5.31 23.83 -10.22
N LEU A 604 -6.53 23.66 -10.71
CA LEU A 604 -7.69 24.46 -10.30
C LEU A 604 -7.92 24.32 -8.79
N MET A 605 -7.84 23.10 -8.24
CA MET A 605 -8.06 22.85 -6.81
C MET A 605 -6.90 23.29 -5.87
N LYS A 606 -5.82 23.88 -6.41
CA LYS A 606 -4.84 24.64 -5.59
C LYS A 606 -5.36 26.01 -5.19
N GLN A 607 -6.19 26.59 -6.04
CA GLN A 607 -6.51 28.01 -6.03
C GLN A 607 -7.51 28.29 -4.89
N LYS A 608 -6.96 28.78 -3.76
CA LYS A 608 -7.65 29.00 -2.47
C LYS A 608 -8.79 30.02 -2.53
N ASP A 609 -8.89 30.78 -3.62
CA ASP A 609 -9.87 31.84 -3.87
C ASP A 609 -11.27 31.34 -4.24
N LYS A 610 -11.49 30.03 -4.43
CA LYS A 610 -12.81 29.47 -4.77
C LYS A 610 -13.11 28.17 -4.03
N LEU A 611 -14.39 27.96 -3.70
CA LEU A 611 -14.93 26.62 -3.44
C LEU A 611 -14.70 25.76 -4.68
N ARG A 612 -14.23 24.51 -4.54
CA ARG A 612 -14.11 23.59 -5.68
C ARG A 612 -14.45 22.13 -5.37
N TYR A 613 -15.30 21.55 -6.23
CA TYR A 613 -15.44 20.12 -6.47
C TYR A 613 -15.32 19.93 -7.98
N ILE A 614 -14.32 19.19 -8.42
CA ILE A 614 -14.05 19.06 -9.86
C ILE A 614 -14.27 17.64 -10.33
N TYR A 615 -15.27 17.49 -11.20
CA TYR A 615 -15.56 16.23 -11.86
C TYR A 615 -14.62 15.98 -13.04
N ILE A 616 -14.18 14.72 -13.21
CA ILE A 616 -13.31 14.29 -14.31
C ILE A 616 -14.12 13.53 -15.36
N ILE A 617 -14.31 14.15 -16.53
CA ILE A 617 -15.05 13.58 -17.67
C ILE A 617 -14.20 12.56 -18.43
N HIS A 618 -14.73 11.35 -18.60
CA HIS A 618 -14.31 10.41 -19.64
C HIS A 618 -15.17 10.57 -20.89
N LYS A 619 -14.65 11.27 -21.92
CA LYS A 619 -15.30 11.30 -23.24
C LYS A 619 -15.12 9.94 -23.92
N ASN A 620 -16.20 9.17 -24.01
CA ASN A 620 -16.29 7.94 -24.80
C ASN A 620 -17.41 8.04 -25.86
N ILE A 621 -17.37 7.17 -26.87
CA ILE A 621 -17.93 7.47 -28.20
C ILE A 621 -19.45 7.68 -28.22
N ASN A 622 -20.22 7.00 -27.35
CA ASN A 622 -21.69 7.13 -27.28
C ASN A 622 -22.23 7.62 -25.91
N CYS A 623 -21.36 7.88 -24.92
CA CYS A 623 -21.75 8.39 -23.60
C CYS A 623 -20.67 9.38 -23.13
N GLN A 624 -21.07 10.61 -22.80
CA GLN A 624 -20.11 11.72 -22.76
C GLN A 624 -19.21 11.74 -21.52
N HIS A 625 -19.52 10.98 -20.46
CA HIS A 625 -18.88 11.12 -19.15
C HIS A 625 -18.43 9.81 -18.46
N LEU A 626 -18.76 8.63 -18.99
CA LEU A 626 -18.68 7.36 -18.24
C LEU A 626 -17.35 6.61 -18.39
N VAL A 627 -16.88 6.03 -17.27
CA VAL A 627 -15.91 4.91 -17.26
C VAL A 627 -16.64 3.62 -17.66
N LEU A 628 -15.99 2.74 -18.41
CA LEU A 628 -16.52 1.40 -18.69
C LEU A 628 -15.84 0.38 -17.74
N VAL A 629 -16.63 -0.49 -17.11
CA VAL A 629 -16.11 -1.43 -16.11
C VAL A 629 -16.27 -2.87 -16.57
N CYS A 630 -15.17 -3.63 -16.53
CA CYS A 630 -15.20 -5.08 -16.65
C CYS A 630 -15.26 -5.69 -15.24
N VAL A 631 -16.28 -6.47 -14.91
CA VAL A 631 -16.49 -7.00 -13.56
C VAL A 631 -16.02 -8.45 -13.47
N ALA A 632 -15.23 -8.80 -12.45
CA ALA A 632 -14.63 -10.13 -12.29
C ALA A 632 -14.97 -10.79 -10.93
N THR A 633 -15.08 -12.12 -10.93
CA THR A 633 -15.10 -12.92 -9.69
C THR A 633 -13.69 -13.26 -9.21
N ALA A 634 -13.54 -13.49 -7.91
CA ALA A 634 -12.25 -13.61 -7.23
C ALA A 634 -11.36 -14.83 -7.61
N PHE A 635 -11.79 -15.71 -8.52
CA PHE A 635 -11.18 -17.04 -8.73
C PHE A 635 -11.02 -17.49 -10.20
N GLU A 636 -10.92 -16.58 -11.17
CA GLU A 636 -10.61 -16.94 -12.57
C GLU A 636 -9.46 -16.14 -13.19
N ARG A 637 -8.55 -16.85 -13.85
CA ARG A 637 -7.41 -16.27 -14.59
C ARG A 637 -7.85 -15.77 -15.97
N LEU A 638 -7.36 -14.59 -16.36
CA LEU A 638 -7.30 -14.16 -17.76
C LEU A 638 -5.87 -14.39 -18.29
N SER A 639 -5.69 -15.40 -19.13
CA SER A 639 -4.39 -15.76 -19.71
C SER A 639 -4.08 -14.94 -20.96
N ILE A 640 -3.09 -14.05 -20.90
CA ILE A 640 -2.67 -13.23 -22.05
C ILE A 640 -1.14 -13.11 -22.09
N CYS A 641 -0.52 -13.66 -23.14
CA CYS A 641 0.87 -13.43 -23.52
C CYS A 641 1.01 -13.65 -25.04
N GLY A 642 1.89 -12.92 -25.73
CA GLY A 642 2.11 -13.03 -27.17
C GLY A 642 2.74 -11.77 -27.77
N ASN A 643 3.87 -11.94 -28.48
CA ASN A 643 4.68 -10.84 -29.00
C ASN A 643 4.12 -10.22 -30.29
N SER A 644 4.44 -8.95 -30.52
CA SER A 644 4.97 -8.50 -31.82
C SER A 644 5.66 -7.15 -31.62
N GLU A 645 6.78 -6.96 -32.31
CA GLU A 645 7.55 -5.72 -32.30
C GLU A 645 6.92 -4.68 -33.24
N LEU A 646 7.07 -3.39 -32.91
CA LEU A 646 7.58 -2.41 -33.87
C LEU A 646 8.01 -1.12 -33.16
N SER A 647 9.14 -0.58 -33.58
CA SER A 647 9.76 0.64 -33.06
C SER A 647 9.36 1.86 -33.87
N PHE A 648 9.35 3.06 -33.25
CA PHE A 648 10.39 4.06 -33.51
C PHE A 648 10.16 5.42 -32.80
N ARG A 649 11.29 6.11 -32.57
CA ARG A 649 11.52 7.57 -32.49
C ARG A 649 10.76 8.40 -31.46
N CYS A 650 11.57 9.11 -30.66
CA CYS A 650 11.16 10.24 -29.84
C CYS A 650 10.67 11.42 -30.70
N PHE A 651 9.75 12.20 -30.11
CA PHE A 651 9.87 13.66 -30.03
C PHE A 651 9.48 14.09 -28.60
#